data_AF-A0A5C1DLI2-F1
#
_entry.id   AF-A0A5C1DLI2-F1
#
_cell.length_a   1.000
_cell.length_b   1.000
_cell.length_c   1.000
_cell.angle_alpha   90.00
_cell.angle_beta   90.00
_cell.angle_gamma   90.00
#
_symmetry.space_group_name_H-M   'P 1'
#
loop_
_entity.id
_entity.type
_entity.pdbx_description
1 polymer ?
#
loop_
_entity_poly.entity_id
_entity_poly.type
_entity_poly.pdbx_seq_one_letter_code
_entity_poly.pdbx_strand_id
1 'polypeptide(L)'
;MPRSPLFHALAIAASLQAAHALADEGMWTFDHPPLQQVKQRYGLALTPAWLDRLRLSTVDFGATASFVSPNGLMLTNNHVAHHCLSQLSSAGRDLNRSGFLARQRSQELKCPNATAKVLESWQDVTRQVQDAAPASLPPEQQASRHKAVVAELEQRCSRDTGLKCEMVSLYNGAVYQLYRYREWKDVRLVFAPEEQASYFGGDADNFVYPRYALDMALLRVYQNGKPYRPAHYLTLSRQGVREGEPVFVAGHPGRTSRLETLAQLQLRRDLTLPLQLQDARMQQALLQRYAERSPEAARQANAVLFGIENWLKNMSGEALALQQPELEAAKRKEEAELKTAYAQAGLAGDPWREVDQAANYQRQHYAEYYLVDYGDTLLVLAGQLVEQAAERKLPESERLYGYSDGDLPGLERKLQADTPVYPQLDIARLTGQLQQMRDKLGADHPAVRILLGHDEPAQAARRLIAGSRLGQAAERRKLLAGAAAAIAASDDPLIAAARQLYPLRRQLERNYDAHVRAPLRQAASQLGQARFKLYGDALPPDATGTLRLSYGKVAGYRADGVAMPWKTVIGGLYARAAAFDHRSPFQLATALETHRGAINPDLPLDFVSTVDIVGGNSGSPVVNAQGELVGLIFDGNQQMLAGGHVYSDARARAIAVDSRGMLHLLDKAYHAGALLQELSGG
;
A
#
# COMPACT_ATOMS: atom_id res chain seq x y z
N MET A 1 42.97 -30.44 17.02
CA MET A 1 42.86 -28.97 16.92
C MET A 1 41.39 -28.62 16.71
N PRO A 2 40.71 -27.96 17.67
CA PRO A 2 39.34 -27.53 17.46
C PRO A 2 39.34 -26.34 16.50
N ARG A 3 38.61 -26.45 15.39
CA ARG A 3 38.48 -25.37 14.40
C ARG A 3 37.74 -24.20 15.06
N SER A 4 38.33 -23.00 14.96
CA SER A 4 37.83 -21.76 15.57
C SER A 4 36.37 -21.46 15.16
N PRO A 5 35.51 -21.01 16.10
CA PRO A 5 34.13 -20.61 15.82
C PRO A 5 34.01 -19.47 14.79
N LEU A 6 35.07 -18.66 14.59
CA LEU A 6 35.10 -17.60 13.56
C LEU A 6 34.97 -18.15 12.13
N PHE A 7 35.54 -19.33 11.84
CA PHE A 7 35.50 -19.88 10.48
C PHE A 7 34.11 -20.38 10.07
N HIS A 8 33.29 -20.80 11.03
CA HIS A 8 31.92 -21.27 10.75
C HIS A 8 30.95 -20.09 10.56
N ALA A 9 31.11 -19.00 11.31
CA ALA A 9 30.32 -17.78 11.13
C ALA A 9 30.56 -17.12 9.75
N LEU A 10 31.81 -17.09 9.27
CA LEU A 10 32.17 -16.60 7.94
C LEU A 10 31.59 -17.47 6.81
N ALA A 11 31.53 -18.79 6.99
CA ALA A 11 30.99 -19.72 5.99
C ALA A 11 29.46 -19.61 5.84
N ILE A 12 28.72 -19.41 6.95
CA ILE A 12 27.26 -19.26 6.94
C ILE A 12 26.85 -17.88 6.36
N ALA A 13 27.58 -16.82 6.69
CA ALA A 13 27.39 -15.51 6.07
C ALA A 13 27.62 -15.56 4.55
N ALA A 14 28.62 -16.32 4.08
CA ALA A 14 28.91 -16.49 2.66
C ALA A 14 27.81 -17.27 1.90
N SER A 15 27.18 -18.29 2.51
CA SER A 15 26.12 -19.06 1.85
C SER A 15 24.79 -18.29 1.71
N LEU A 16 24.44 -17.43 2.66
CA LEU A 16 23.27 -16.56 2.59
C LEU A 16 23.48 -15.42 1.58
N GLN A 17 24.69 -14.84 1.53
CA GLN A 17 25.07 -13.86 0.50
C GLN A 17 25.03 -14.47 -0.91
N ALA A 18 25.48 -15.73 -1.08
CA ALA A 18 25.48 -16.39 -2.38
C ALA A 18 24.07 -16.68 -2.92
N ALA A 19 23.09 -16.99 -2.07
CA ALA A 19 21.70 -17.22 -2.51
C ALA A 19 21.00 -15.91 -2.94
N HIS A 20 21.20 -14.82 -2.20
CA HIS A 20 20.61 -13.52 -2.54
C HIS A 20 21.33 -12.83 -3.71
N ALA A 21 22.64 -13.07 -3.88
CA ALA A 21 23.39 -12.56 -5.03
C ALA A 21 22.96 -13.18 -6.39
N LEU A 22 22.19 -14.29 -6.37
CA LEU A 22 21.75 -15.00 -7.58
C LEU A 22 20.30 -14.70 -7.99
N ALA A 23 19.55 -13.90 -7.24
CA ALA A 23 18.18 -13.51 -7.56
C ALA A 23 18.07 -12.00 -7.83
N ASP A 24 17.07 -11.58 -8.62
CA ASP A 24 16.70 -10.16 -8.76
C ASP A 24 15.94 -9.62 -7.52
N GLU A 25 16.21 -10.20 -6.35
CA GLU A 25 15.49 -9.90 -5.11
C GLU A 25 15.89 -8.53 -4.56
N GLY A 26 14.87 -7.78 -4.11
CA GLY A 26 15.04 -6.77 -3.09
C GLY A 26 14.45 -5.41 -3.43
N MET A 27 14.06 -4.74 -2.35
CA MET A 27 13.59 -3.36 -2.33
C MET A 27 14.58 -2.52 -1.54
N TRP A 28 15.66 -2.16 -2.22
CA TRP A 28 16.86 -1.55 -1.66
C TRP A 28 16.64 -0.07 -1.35
N THR A 29 17.29 0.45 -0.32
CA THR A 29 17.23 1.87 -0.02
C THR A 29 18.24 2.65 -0.88
N PHE A 30 17.99 3.94 -1.11
CA PHE A 30 18.86 4.77 -1.95
C PHE A 30 20.20 5.14 -1.30
N ASP A 31 20.33 4.95 0.01
CA ASP A 31 21.57 5.09 0.77
C ASP A 31 22.47 3.84 0.73
N HIS A 32 21.85 2.67 0.56
CA HIS A 32 22.55 1.38 0.34
C HIS A 32 22.04 0.70 -0.95
N PRO A 33 22.28 1.30 -2.14
CA PRO A 33 21.84 0.72 -3.40
C PRO A 33 22.64 -0.55 -3.75
N PRO A 34 22.06 -1.50 -4.50
CA PRO A 34 22.65 -2.82 -4.80
C PRO A 34 23.71 -2.75 -5.92
N LEU A 35 24.69 -1.86 -5.79
CA LEU A 35 25.68 -1.56 -6.83
C LEU A 35 26.49 -2.80 -7.25
N GLN A 36 26.91 -3.59 -6.26
CA GLN A 36 27.72 -4.78 -6.50
C GLN A 36 26.89 -5.88 -7.17
N GLN A 37 25.67 -6.11 -6.70
CA GLN A 37 24.76 -7.11 -7.22
C GLN A 37 24.39 -6.80 -8.68
N VAL A 38 24.03 -5.54 -8.97
CA VAL A 38 23.73 -5.06 -10.32
C VAL A 38 24.94 -5.22 -11.25
N LYS A 39 26.14 -4.85 -10.78
CA LYS A 39 27.38 -5.02 -11.56
C LYS A 39 27.69 -6.48 -11.86
N GLN A 40 27.56 -7.36 -10.87
CA GLN A 40 27.83 -8.79 -11.04
C GLN A 40 26.82 -9.47 -11.96
N ARG A 41 25.54 -9.10 -11.87
CA ARG A 41 24.47 -9.76 -12.62
C ARG A 41 24.28 -9.21 -14.03
N TYR A 42 24.40 -7.90 -14.20
CA TYR A 42 24.09 -7.21 -15.47
C TYR A 42 25.28 -6.50 -16.10
N GLY A 43 26.45 -6.49 -15.45
CA GLY A 43 27.62 -5.75 -15.95
C GLY A 43 27.45 -4.23 -15.92
N LEU A 44 26.44 -3.72 -15.21
CA LEU A 44 26.11 -2.29 -15.16
C LEU A 44 26.69 -1.63 -13.91
N ALA A 45 27.30 -0.46 -14.09
CA ALA A 45 27.76 0.38 -12.99
C ALA A 45 26.82 1.58 -12.83
N LEU A 46 25.94 1.52 -11.81
CA LEU A 46 25.08 2.66 -11.48
C LEU A 46 25.91 3.76 -10.81
N THR A 47 25.75 4.99 -11.29
CA THR A 47 26.48 6.15 -10.76
C THR A 47 25.61 6.92 -9.74
N PRO A 48 26.21 7.69 -8.83
CA PRO A 48 25.44 8.56 -7.92
C PRO A 48 24.51 9.52 -8.67
N ALA A 49 24.96 10.10 -9.79
CA ALA A 49 24.13 11.00 -10.61
C ALA A 49 22.91 10.29 -11.24
N TRP A 50 23.07 9.03 -11.63
CA TRP A 50 21.95 8.21 -12.14
C TRP A 50 20.93 7.94 -11.02
N LEU A 51 21.41 7.57 -9.82
CA LEU A 51 20.57 7.34 -8.65
C LEU A 51 19.82 8.61 -8.23
N ASP A 52 20.52 9.75 -8.19
CA ASP A 52 19.92 11.05 -7.85
C ASP A 52 18.86 11.47 -8.84
N ARG A 53 19.11 11.31 -10.15
CA ARG A 53 18.11 11.60 -11.18
C ARG A 53 16.85 10.78 -10.96
N LEU A 54 16.98 9.47 -10.74
CA LEU A 54 15.83 8.59 -10.52
C LEU A 54 15.09 8.93 -9.22
N ARG A 55 15.83 9.09 -8.12
CA ARG A 55 15.28 9.47 -6.81
C ARG A 55 14.51 10.78 -6.84
N LEU A 56 15.13 11.84 -7.35
CA LEU A 56 14.56 13.18 -7.38
C LEU A 56 13.43 13.34 -8.41
N SER A 57 13.31 12.40 -9.34
CA SER A 57 12.16 12.33 -10.25
C SER A 57 11.02 11.48 -9.70
N THR A 58 11.24 10.62 -8.70
CA THR A 58 10.22 9.71 -8.16
C THR A 58 9.46 10.38 -7.02
N VAL A 59 8.13 10.32 -7.09
CA VAL A 59 7.22 11.06 -6.23
C VAL A 59 6.35 10.08 -5.45
N ASP A 60 6.21 10.29 -4.15
CA ASP A 60 5.18 9.66 -3.33
C ASP A 60 3.87 10.44 -3.52
N PHE A 61 2.84 9.72 -3.95
CA PHE A 61 1.48 10.24 -4.16
C PHE A 61 0.44 9.34 -3.46
N GLY A 62 0.82 8.69 -2.34
CA GLY A 62 0.06 7.62 -1.68
C GLY A 62 0.27 6.22 -2.31
N ALA A 63 0.79 6.20 -3.52
CA ALA A 63 1.54 5.11 -4.14
C ALA A 63 2.75 5.77 -4.81
N THR A 64 3.09 5.38 -6.05
CA THR A 64 4.22 5.98 -6.77
C THR A 64 3.77 6.81 -7.96
N ALA A 65 4.50 7.88 -8.22
CA ALA A 65 4.43 8.65 -9.44
C ALA A 65 5.84 9.09 -9.84
N SER A 66 6.01 9.73 -11.00
CA SER A 66 7.28 10.34 -11.39
C SER A 66 7.09 11.64 -12.16
N PHE A 67 7.97 12.62 -11.95
CA PHE A 67 8.04 13.79 -12.82
C PHE A 67 8.52 13.39 -14.21
N VAL A 68 7.78 13.80 -15.24
CA VAL A 68 8.01 13.45 -16.65
C VAL A 68 8.10 14.67 -17.57
N SER A 69 8.25 15.86 -16.98
CA SER A 69 8.45 17.12 -17.73
C SER A 69 9.14 18.18 -16.87
N PRO A 70 9.75 19.20 -17.49
CA PRO A 70 10.30 20.36 -16.78
C PRO A 70 9.23 21.30 -16.20
N ASN A 71 7.94 21.08 -16.47
CA ASN A 71 6.83 21.91 -15.98
C ASN A 71 5.94 21.17 -14.98
N GLY A 72 6.49 20.19 -14.27
CA GLY A 72 5.83 19.57 -13.11
C GLY A 72 4.75 18.57 -13.46
N LEU A 73 4.64 18.16 -14.73
CA LEU A 73 3.82 17.02 -15.14
C LEU A 73 4.36 15.75 -14.46
N MET A 74 3.45 14.98 -13.88
CA MET A 74 3.69 13.71 -13.23
C MET A 74 2.95 12.59 -13.94
N LEU A 75 3.56 11.42 -14.02
CA LEU A 75 2.98 10.17 -14.49
C LEU A 75 2.74 9.21 -13.32
N THR A 76 1.56 8.62 -13.25
CA THR A 76 1.19 7.54 -12.30
C THR A 76 0.15 6.63 -12.95
N ASN A 77 -0.37 5.62 -12.27
CA ASN A 77 -1.46 4.79 -12.79
C ASN A 77 -2.82 5.49 -12.71
N ASN A 78 -3.75 5.07 -13.56
CA ASN A 78 -5.13 5.54 -13.48
C ASN A 78 -5.78 5.08 -12.16
N HIS A 79 -5.54 3.85 -11.72
CA HIS A 79 -6.11 3.37 -10.46
C HIS A 79 -5.55 4.09 -9.21
N VAL A 80 -4.34 4.66 -9.29
CA VAL A 80 -3.79 5.53 -8.24
C VAL A 80 -4.51 6.90 -8.25
N ALA A 81 -4.84 7.42 -9.43
CA ALA A 81 -5.61 8.65 -9.59
C ALA A 81 -7.13 8.47 -9.36
N HIS A 82 -7.64 7.23 -9.25
CA HIS A 82 -9.07 6.89 -9.16
C HIS A 82 -9.79 7.63 -8.03
N HIS A 83 -9.15 7.77 -6.87
CA HIS A 83 -9.74 8.53 -5.77
C HIS A 83 -9.92 10.02 -6.12
N CYS A 84 -8.95 10.64 -6.81
CA CYS A 84 -9.08 12.02 -7.28
C CYS A 84 -10.21 12.15 -8.31
N LEU A 85 -10.28 11.24 -9.29
CA LEU A 85 -11.35 11.18 -10.29
C LEU A 85 -12.74 11.03 -9.64
N SER A 86 -12.85 10.12 -8.66
CA SER A 86 -14.08 9.88 -7.89
C SER A 86 -14.55 11.11 -7.13
N GLN A 87 -13.64 11.83 -6.47
CA GLN A 87 -13.98 13.05 -5.74
C GLN A 87 -14.32 14.24 -6.64
N LEU A 88 -13.81 14.27 -7.87
CA LEU A 88 -14.10 15.28 -8.89
C LEU A 88 -15.34 14.96 -9.74
N SER A 89 -15.94 13.78 -9.54
CA SER A 89 -17.12 13.30 -10.24
C SER A 89 -18.41 13.76 -9.58
N SER A 90 -19.50 13.74 -10.35
CA SER A 90 -20.87 14.05 -9.92
C SER A 90 -21.86 13.14 -10.65
N ALA A 91 -23.14 13.17 -10.28
CA ALA A 91 -24.18 12.37 -10.94
C ALA A 91 -24.27 12.63 -12.47
N GLY A 92 -23.98 13.87 -12.91
CA GLY A 92 -23.99 14.23 -14.34
C GLY A 92 -22.63 14.10 -15.03
N ARG A 93 -21.55 13.80 -14.30
CA ARG A 93 -20.19 13.72 -14.83
C ARG A 93 -19.36 12.72 -14.03
N ASP A 94 -19.28 11.50 -14.52
CA ASP A 94 -18.45 10.43 -13.96
C ASP A 94 -17.11 10.37 -14.71
N LEU A 95 -16.08 10.96 -14.09
CA LEU A 95 -14.74 11.06 -14.69
C LEU A 95 -14.00 9.72 -14.70
N ASN A 96 -14.33 8.77 -13.82
CA ASN A 96 -13.76 7.42 -13.92
C ASN A 96 -14.25 6.76 -15.20
N ARG A 97 -15.57 6.77 -15.41
CA ARG A 97 -16.16 6.14 -16.60
C ARG A 97 -15.74 6.83 -17.90
N SER A 98 -15.77 8.16 -17.95
CA SER A 98 -15.54 8.91 -19.19
C SER A 98 -14.09 9.29 -19.47
N GLY A 99 -13.19 9.10 -18.49
CA GLY A 99 -11.86 9.71 -18.53
C GLY A 99 -11.90 11.24 -18.47
N PHE A 100 -10.73 11.86 -18.65
CA PHE A 100 -10.52 13.30 -18.60
C PHE A 100 -9.29 13.72 -19.42
N LEU A 101 -9.37 14.87 -20.11
CA LEU A 101 -8.23 15.52 -20.76
C LEU A 101 -8.35 17.04 -20.64
N ALA A 102 -7.42 17.67 -19.93
CA ALA A 102 -7.23 19.12 -19.95
C ALA A 102 -6.49 19.51 -21.24
N ARG A 103 -7.15 20.25 -22.14
CA ARG A 103 -6.54 20.76 -23.37
C ARG A 103 -5.65 21.99 -23.11
N GLN A 104 -5.84 22.66 -21.98
CA GLN A 104 -5.06 23.81 -21.54
C GLN A 104 -4.92 23.83 -20.00
N ARG A 105 -3.88 24.51 -19.51
CA ARG A 105 -3.53 24.58 -18.07
C ARG A 105 -4.69 25.02 -17.17
N SER A 106 -5.53 25.94 -17.63
CA SER A 106 -6.68 26.45 -16.87
C SER A 106 -7.80 25.42 -16.68
N GLN A 107 -7.80 24.31 -17.42
CA GLN A 107 -8.78 23.24 -17.31
C GLN A 107 -8.34 22.14 -16.33
N GLU A 108 -7.08 22.14 -15.88
CA GLU A 108 -6.57 21.13 -14.95
C GLU A 108 -7.31 21.19 -13.61
N LEU A 109 -7.81 20.05 -13.13
CA LEU A 109 -8.70 19.97 -11.97
C LEU A 109 -7.92 19.65 -10.70
N LYS A 110 -8.01 20.50 -9.68
CA LYS A 110 -7.33 20.26 -8.40
C LYS A 110 -7.88 19.04 -7.68
N CYS A 111 -7.04 18.05 -7.42
CA CYS A 111 -7.39 16.88 -6.63
C CYS A 111 -7.61 17.26 -5.16
N PRO A 112 -8.78 17.00 -4.56
CA PRO A 112 -9.01 17.33 -3.16
C PRO A 112 -8.06 16.55 -2.23
N ASN A 113 -7.46 17.24 -1.27
CA ASN A 113 -6.55 16.69 -0.25
C ASN A 113 -5.32 15.92 -0.78
N ALA A 114 -5.01 16.04 -2.07
CA ALA A 114 -3.89 15.35 -2.68
C ALA A 114 -2.55 16.01 -2.30
N THR A 115 -1.55 15.19 -1.99
CA THR A 115 -0.20 15.61 -1.67
C THR A 115 0.80 14.84 -2.51
N ALA A 116 1.83 15.53 -3.00
CA ALA A 116 2.98 14.93 -3.65
C ALA A 116 4.22 15.19 -2.80
N LYS A 117 5.10 14.21 -2.58
CA LYS A 117 6.38 14.44 -1.93
C LYS A 117 7.55 13.71 -2.62
N VAL A 118 8.73 14.33 -2.60
CA VAL A 118 9.98 13.77 -3.14
C VAL A 118 11.02 13.69 -2.04
N LEU A 119 11.72 12.55 -1.95
CA LEU A 119 12.84 12.37 -1.02
C LEU A 119 14.06 13.15 -1.53
N GLU A 120 14.43 14.25 -0.86
CA GLU A 120 15.56 15.10 -1.23
C GLU A 120 16.89 14.63 -0.64
N SER A 121 16.87 14.12 0.59
CA SER A 121 18.04 13.58 1.28
C SER A 121 17.61 12.77 2.50
N TRP A 122 18.58 12.11 3.12
CA TRP A 122 18.40 11.40 4.39
C TRP A 122 19.58 11.71 5.32
N GLN A 123 19.42 11.39 6.60
CA GLN A 123 20.48 11.44 7.59
C GLN A 123 20.37 10.23 8.50
N ASP A 124 21.46 9.48 8.66
CA ASP A 124 21.54 8.44 9.70
C ASP A 124 21.59 9.10 11.09
N VAL A 125 20.64 8.71 11.94
CA VAL A 125 20.51 9.16 13.33
C VAL A 125 20.43 7.99 14.29
N THR A 126 20.81 6.79 13.84
CA THR A 126 20.71 5.52 14.58
C THR A 126 21.32 5.63 15.95
N ARG A 127 22.56 6.14 16.03
CA ARG A 127 23.27 6.34 17.31
C ARG A 127 22.54 7.33 18.22
N GLN A 128 22.04 8.44 17.68
CA GLN A 128 21.35 9.46 18.49
C GLN A 128 20.08 8.90 19.12
N VAL A 129 19.33 8.08 18.37
CA VAL A 129 18.11 7.42 18.85
C VAL A 129 18.45 6.33 19.88
N GLN A 130 19.44 5.48 19.59
CA GLN A 130 19.85 4.38 20.49
C GLN A 130 20.46 4.89 21.81
N ASP A 131 21.31 5.92 21.77
CA ASP A 131 21.95 6.49 22.95
C ASP A 131 20.93 7.23 23.85
N ALA A 132 19.86 7.78 23.28
CA ALA A 132 18.81 8.47 24.03
C ALA A 132 17.82 7.53 24.73
N ALA A 133 17.67 6.29 24.23
CA ALA A 133 16.76 5.28 24.77
C ALA A 133 17.50 3.94 25.00
N PRO A 134 18.55 3.90 25.84
CA PRO A 134 19.36 2.71 26.01
C PRO A 134 18.56 1.58 26.68
N ALA A 135 18.90 0.33 26.35
CA ALA A 135 18.22 -0.87 26.85
C ALA A 135 18.32 -1.07 28.38
N SER A 136 19.15 -0.28 29.07
CA SER A 136 19.24 -0.25 30.53
C SER A 136 18.08 0.48 31.20
N LEU A 137 17.29 1.26 30.47
CA LEU A 137 16.11 1.93 31.01
C LEU A 137 14.92 0.96 31.12
N PRO A 138 14.00 1.19 32.08
CA PRO A 138 12.72 0.51 32.09
C PRO A 138 11.97 0.70 30.76
N PRO A 139 11.22 -0.31 30.25
CA PRO A 139 10.59 -0.25 28.92
C PRO A 139 9.71 0.99 28.68
N GLU A 140 8.93 1.41 29.69
CA GLU A 140 8.08 2.62 29.57
C GLU A 140 8.91 3.90 29.42
N GLN A 141 10.01 4.00 30.18
CA GLN A 141 10.93 5.13 30.05
C GLN A 141 11.68 5.09 28.72
N GLN A 142 12.06 3.90 28.24
CA GLN A 142 12.68 3.73 26.93
C GLN A 142 11.75 4.20 25.82
N ALA A 143 10.49 3.78 25.81
CA ALA A 143 9.49 4.19 24.82
C ALA A 143 9.25 5.70 24.85
N SER A 144 9.12 6.29 26.04
CA SER A 144 8.95 7.75 26.21
C SER A 144 10.17 8.52 25.72
N ARG A 145 11.39 8.10 26.07
CA ARG A 145 12.64 8.71 25.60
C ARG A 145 12.81 8.59 24.09
N HIS A 146 12.52 7.42 23.53
CA HIS A 146 12.56 7.17 22.09
C HIS A 146 11.61 8.13 21.36
N LYS A 147 10.36 8.26 21.83
CA LYS A 147 9.39 9.20 21.25
C LYS A 147 9.88 10.64 21.33
N ALA A 148 10.40 11.05 22.48
CA ALA A 148 10.89 12.41 22.70
C ALA A 148 12.06 12.75 21.77
N VAL A 149 13.07 11.87 21.66
CA VAL A 149 14.22 12.11 20.78
C VAL A 149 13.82 12.10 19.31
N VAL A 150 12.90 11.23 18.89
CA VAL A 150 12.39 11.22 17.51
C VAL A 150 11.71 12.55 17.18
N ALA A 151 10.78 13.00 18.02
CA ALA A 151 10.08 14.26 17.82
C ALA A 151 11.04 15.46 17.80
N GLU A 152 12.02 15.48 18.70
CA GLU A 152 13.05 16.53 18.74
C GLU A 152 13.88 16.56 17.45
N LEU A 153 14.34 15.39 16.98
CA LEU A 153 15.15 15.25 15.78
C LEU A 153 14.38 15.66 14.52
N GLU A 154 13.12 15.24 14.38
CA GLU A 154 12.25 15.65 13.27
C GLU A 154 12.01 17.16 13.27
N GLN A 155 11.63 17.75 14.41
CA GLN A 155 11.37 19.19 14.52
C GLN A 155 12.62 20.02 14.23
N ARG A 156 13.76 19.61 14.78
CA ARG A 156 15.06 20.24 14.51
C ARG A 156 15.39 20.18 13.03
N CYS A 157 15.30 19.00 12.42
CA CYS A 157 15.55 18.80 11.01
C CYS A 157 14.63 19.67 10.13
N SER A 158 13.32 19.71 10.42
CA SER A 158 12.38 20.52 9.66
C SER A 158 12.64 22.01 9.78
N ARG A 159 13.00 22.50 10.97
CA ARG A 159 13.37 23.89 11.18
C ARG A 159 14.66 24.25 10.44
N ASP A 160 15.67 23.39 10.50
CA ASP A 160 17.00 23.69 9.96
C ASP A 160 17.05 23.57 8.42
N THR A 161 16.19 22.73 7.82
CA THR A 161 16.16 22.48 6.36
C THR A 161 14.99 23.15 5.64
N GLY A 162 13.92 23.50 6.35
CA GLY A 162 12.65 23.91 5.73
C GLY A 162 11.90 22.78 5.01
N LEU A 163 12.37 21.54 5.13
CA LEU A 163 11.75 20.34 4.54
C LEU A 163 10.87 19.63 5.56
N LYS A 164 9.98 18.76 5.07
CA LYS A 164 9.27 17.83 5.94
C LYS A 164 10.22 16.70 6.30
N CYS A 165 10.58 16.59 7.58
CA CYS A 165 11.43 15.50 8.05
C CYS A 165 10.56 14.41 8.70
N GLU A 166 10.79 13.17 8.30
CA GLU A 166 10.09 11.98 8.81
C GLU A 166 11.13 10.96 9.28
N MET A 167 10.98 10.44 10.50
CA MET A 167 11.80 9.36 11.03
C MET A 167 11.40 8.03 10.39
N VAL A 168 12.37 7.37 9.79
CA VAL A 168 12.22 6.05 9.17
C VAL A 168 13.00 5.05 10.00
N SER A 169 12.31 4.01 10.44
CA SER A 169 12.89 2.84 11.09
C SER A 169 13.03 1.72 10.05
N LEU A 170 14.26 1.22 9.87
CA LEU A 170 14.59 0.12 8.97
C LEU A 170 15.07 -1.08 9.79
N TYR A 171 14.96 -2.28 9.21
CA TYR A 171 15.36 -3.54 9.85
C TYR A 171 14.77 -3.71 11.26
N ASN A 172 13.47 -3.40 11.41
CA ASN A 172 12.74 -3.42 12.69
C ASN A 172 13.41 -2.60 13.81
N GLY A 173 14.01 -1.46 13.47
CA GLY A 173 14.64 -0.55 14.44
C GLY A 173 16.10 -0.82 14.71
N ALA A 174 16.79 -1.55 13.82
CA ALA A 174 18.25 -1.62 13.85
C ALA A 174 18.88 -0.34 13.28
N VAL A 175 18.20 0.32 12.33
CA VAL A 175 18.66 1.56 11.68
C VAL A 175 17.55 2.61 11.74
N TYR A 176 17.93 3.84 12.08
CA TYR A 176 17.03 5.00 12.10
C TYR A 176 17.57 6.11 11.21
N GLN A 177 16.74 6.61 10.31
CA GLN A 177 17.10 7.68 9.38
C GLN A 177 16.04 8.78 9.38
N LEU A 178 16.48 10.04 9.38
CA LEU A 178 15.62 11.18 9.07
C LEU A 178 15.55 11.36 7.56
N TYR A 179 14.40 11.05 6.98
CA TYR A 179 14.13 11.31 5.57
C TYR A 179 13.62 12.74 5.42
N ARG A 180 14.16 13.47 4.44
CA ARG A 180 13.87 14.88 4.21
C ARG A 180 13.13 15.03 2.89
N TYR A 181 11.87 15.45 2.98
CA TYR A 181 10.96 15.53 1.86
C TYR A 181 10.64 16.96 1.48
N ARG A 182 10.62 17.23 0.16
CA ARG A 182 9.88 18.36 -0.38
C ARG A 182 8.44 17.92 -0.64
N GLU A 183 7.47 18.66 -0.12
CA GLU A 183 6.04 18.34 -0.19
C GLU A 183 5.26 19.46 -0.90
N TRP A 184 4.29 19.08 -1.75
CA TRP A 184 3.34 19.97 -2.40
C TRP A 184 1.90 19.52 -2.14
N LYS A 185 0.98 20.50 -2.07
CA LYS A 185 -0.45 20.30 -1.75
C LYS A 185 -1.39 20.80 -2.86
N ASP A 186 -0.85 21.27 -3.97
CA ASP A 186 -1.61 21.64 -5.17
C ASP A 186 -1.21 20.68 -6.30
N VAL A 187 -1.94 19.58 -6.39
CA VAL A 187 -1.79 18.57 -7.45
C VAL A 187 -3.07 18.56 -8.27
N ARG A 188 -2.96 18.63 -9.59
CA ARG A 188 -4.10 18.75 -10.50
C ARG A 188 -4.12 17.62 -11.51
N LEU A 189 -5.29 17.06 -11.77
CA LEU A 189 -5.54 16.09 -12.81
C LEU A 189 -5.41 16.76 -14.19
N VAL A 190 -4.62 16.15 -15.07
CA VAL A 190 -4.35 16.61 -16.44
C VAL A 190 -4.94 15.66 -17.46
N PHE A 191 -4.72 14.36 -17.29
CA PHE A 191 -5.26 13.33 -18.16
C PHE A 191 -5.53 12.03 -17.39
N ALA A 192 -6.62 11.36 -17.76
CA ALA A 192 -6.95 9.99 -17.39
C ALA A 192 -7.74 9.37 -18.57
N PRO A 193 -7.41 8.15 -19.01
CA PRO A 193 -8.23 7.44 -20.00
C PRO A 193 -9.58 7.02 -19.38
N GLU A 194 -10.51 6.52 -20.20
CA GLU A 194 -11.72 5.87 -19.67
C GLU A 194 -11.34 4.68 -18.78
N GLU A 195 -12.12 4.40 -17.74
CA GLU A 195 -11.95 3.23 -16.87
C GLU A 195 -11.77 1.96 -17.70
N GLN A 196 -12.59 1.78 -18.75
CA GLN A 196 -12.53 0.60 -19.63
C GLN A 196 -11.21 0.46 -20.40
N ALA A 197 -10.46 1.55 -20.64
CA ALA A 197 -9.14 1.47 -21.26
C ALA A 197 -8.05 1.17 -20.23
N SER A 198 -8.16 1.74 -19.02
CA SER A 198 -7.19 1.51 -17.93
C SER A 198 -7.37 0.21 -17.15
N TYR A 199 -8.59 -0.34 -17.15
CA TYR A 199 -8.99 -1.50 -16.36
C TYR A 199 -9.74 -2.52 -17.22
N PHE A 200 -9.32 -2.63 -18.48
CA PHE A 200 -9.86 -3.62 -19.42
C PHE A 200 -9.73 -5.04 -18.86
N GLY A 201 -10.80 -5.83 -18.97
CA GLY A 201 -10.91 -7.14 -18.33
C GLY A 201 -11.31 -7.08 -16.86
N GLY A 202 -11.44 -5.88 -16.29
CA GLY A 202 -11.95 -5.64 -14.94
C GLY A 202 -11.18 -6.40 -13.87
N ASP A 203 -11.91 -6.81 -12.84
CA ASP A 203 -11.37 -7.68 -11.80
C ASP A 203 -10.86 -8.98 -12.41
N ALA A 204 -11.51 -9.61 -13.40
CA ALA A 204 -11.09 -10.92 -13.94
C ALA A 204 -9.62 -10.96 -14.38
N ASP A 205 -9.12 -9.89 -15.01
CA ASP A 205 -7.72 -9.78 -15.45
C ASP A 205 -6.78 -9.16 -14.40
N ASN A 206 -7.28 -8.70 -13.25
CA ASN A 206 -6.46 -8.19 -12.14
C ASN A 206 -5.57 -9.28 -11.53
N PHE A 207 -4.28 -9.01 -11.35
CA PHE A 207 -3.25 -9.98 -10.99
C PHE A 207 -3.07 -11.16 -11.95
N VAL A 208 -3.46 -10.99 -13.22
CA VAL A 208 -3.38 -12.02 -14.26
C VAL A 208 -2.57 -11.51 -15.45
N TYR A 209 -1.82 -12.40 -16.08
CA TYR A 209 -1.10 -12.12 -17.31
C TYR A 209 -1.34 -13.27 -18.32
N PRO A 210 -1.54 -13.00 -19.64
CA PRO A 210 -1.43 -11.73 -20.36
C PRO A 210 -2.41 -10.63 -19.94
N ARG A 211 -1.94 -9.37 -19.91
CA ARG A 211 -2.70 -8.16 -19.51
C ARG A 211 -2.76 -7.16 -20.67
N TYR A 212 -3.82 -6.36 -20.72
CA TYR A 212 -4.09 -5.40 -21.79
C TYR A 212 -4.70 -4.10 -21.24
N ALA A 213 -3.93 -3.27 -20.54
CA ALA A 213 -4.45 -2.09 -19.85
C ALA A 213 -3.61 -0.83 -20.10
N LEU A 214 -4.26 0.27 -20.52
CA LEU A 214 -3.63 1.60 -20.51
C LEU A 214 -3.72 2.21 -19.10
N ASP A 215 -3.14 1.57 -18.11
CA ASP A 215 -3.23 2.00 -16.72
C ASP A 215 -2.26 3.15 -16.41
N MET A 216 -2.61 4.33 -16.92
CA MET A 216 -1.85 5.57 -16.73
C MET A 216 -2.76 6.76 -16.46
N ALA A 217 -2.27 7.72 -15.71
CA ALA A 217 -2.83 9.05 -15.54
C ALA A 217 -1.71 10.08 -15.46
N LEU A 218 -2.01 11.30 -15.91
CA LEU A 218 -1.11 12.44 -15.83
C LEU A 218 -1.70 13.48 -14.88
N LEU A 219 -0.86 13.92 -13.94
CA LEU A 219 -1.16 15.00 -13.02
C LEU A 219 -0.11 16.11 -13.13
N ARG A 220 -0.33 17.23 -12.45
CA ARG A 220 0.65 18.32 -12.41
C ARG A 220 0.74 18.93 -11.03
N VAL A 221 1.96 19.13 -10.57
CA VAL A 221 2.25 19.87 -9.35
C VAL A 221 2.29 21.37 -9.64
N TYR A 222 1.63 22.13 -8.79
CA TYR A 222 1.68 23.59 -8.77
C TYR A 222 2.36 24.09 -7.51
N GLN A 223 3.11 25.17 -7.65
CA GLN A 223 3.69 25.93 -6.55
C GLN A 223 3.39 27.41 -6.78
N ASN A 224 2.82 28.08 -5.78
CA ASN A 224 2.46 29.49 -5.85
C ASN A 224 1.60 29.84 -7.09
N GLY A 225 0.64 28.98 -7.41
CA GLY A 225 -0.28 29.14 -8.54
C GLY A 225 0.30 28.89 -9.93
N LYS A 226 1.58 28.48 -10.04
CA LYS A 226 2.25 28.16 -11.32
C LYS A 226 2.69 26.70 -11.36
N PRO A 227 2.81 26.08 -12.56
CA PRO A 227 3.41 24.75 -12.69
C PRO A 227 4.79 24.71 -12.03
N TYR A 228 5.00 23.72 -11.16
CA TYR A 228 6.29 23.51 -10.50
C TYR A 228 7.35 23.12 -11.54
N ARG A 229 8.59 23.58 -11.36
CA ARG A 229 9.72 23.25 -12.24
C ARG A 229 10.67 22.32 -11.49
N PRO A 230 10.55 20.99 -11.64
CA PRO A 230 11.43 20.06 -10.97
C PRO A 230 12.85 20.15 -11.54
N ALA A 231 13.86 20.01 -10.68
CA ALA A 231 15.27 19.96 -11.10
C ALA A 231 15.59 18.67 -11.88
N HIS A 232 14.85 17.59 -11.61
CA HIS A 232 14.99 16.30 -12.27
C HIS A 232 13.63 15.79 -12.74
N TYR A 233 13.62 15.19 -13.93
CA TYR A 233 12.48 14.49 -14.47
C TYR A 233 12.96 13.35 -15.39
N LEU A 234 12.09 12.37 -15.60
CA LEU A 234 12.30 11.26 -16.52
C LEU A 234 11.77 11.60 -17.91
N THR A 235 12.42 11.06 -18.93
CA THR A 235 11.96 11.18 -20.32
C THR A 235 11.39 9.83 -20.74
N LEU A 236 10.19 9.83 -21.34
CA LEU A 236 9.61 8.60 -21.88
C LEU A 236 10.40 8.13 -23.08
N SER A 237 10.81 6.86 -23.07
CA SER A 237 11.50 6.25 -24.20
C SER A 237 10.53 6.04 -25.36
N ARG A 238 10.93 6.46 -26.56
CA ARG A 238 10.21 6.13 -27.80
C ARG A 238 10.55 4.74 -28.33
N GLN A 239 11.64 4.15 -27.83
CA GLN A 239 12.10 2.82 -28.24
C GLN A 239 11.51 1.72 -27.36
N GLY A 240 11.03 2.06 -26.17
CA GLY A 240 10.52 1.13 -25.16
C GLY A 240 11.61 0.17 -24.70
N VAL A 241 11.19 -1.06 -24.37
CA VAL A 241 12.08 -2.10 -23.84
C VAL A 241 12.11 -3.36 -24.73
N ARG A 242 13.13 -4.21 -24.53
CA ARG A 242 13.30 -5.51 -25.18
C ARG A 242 13.43 -6.64 -24.16
N GLU A 243 13.10 -7.87 -24.56
CA GLU A 243 13.33 -9.05 -23.74
C GLU A 243 14.82 -9.21 -23.38
N GLY A 244 15.08 -9.57 -22.11
CA GLY A 244 16.41 -9.73 -21.55
C GLY A 244 17.06 -8.41 -21.11
N GLU A 245 16.47 -7.26 -21.43
CA GLU A 245 17.04 -5.95 -21.06
C GLU A 245 16.93 -5.71 -19.55
N PRO A 246 18.01 -5.27 -18.88
CA PRO A 246 17.97 -4.89 -17.48
C PRO A 246 17.13 -3.63 -17.28
N VAL A 247 16.26 -3.67 -16.27
CA VAL A 247 15.36 -2.58 -15.90
C VAL A 247 15.41 -2.33 -14.40
N PHE A 248 15.05 -1.10 -14.03
CA PHE A 248 15.06 -0.62 -12.65
C PHE A 248 13.74 0.05 -12.32
N VAL A 249 13.28 -0.13 -11.08
CA VAL A 249 12.04 0.45 -10.57
C VAL A 249 12.36 1.22 -9.31
N ALA A 250 12.00 2.50 -9.28
CA ALA A 250 12.00 3.29 -8.06
C ALA A 250 10.56 3.53 -7.63
N GLY A 251 10.24 3.26 -6.36
CA GLY A 251 8.88 3.43 -5.87
C GLY A 251 8.72 3.33 -4.37
N HIS A 252 7.49 3.43 -3.91
CA HIS A 252 7.09 3.46 -2.51
C HIS A 252 6.33 2.17 -2.14
N PRO A 253 7.01 1.00 -2.11
CA PRO A 253 6.38 -0.24 -1.68
C PRO A 253 5.82 -0.07 -0.28
N GLY A 254 4.53 -0.40 -0.10
CA GLY A 254 3.79 -0.17 1.13
C GLY A 254 4.39 -0.94 2.30
N ARG A 255 4.26 -2.26 2.30
CA ARG A 255 4.85 -3.13 3.33
C ARG A 255 5.24 -4.48 2.77
N THR A 256 6.29 -5.05 3.32
CA THR A 256 6.59 -6.48 3.26
C THR A 256 6.72 -7.02 4.67
N SER A 257 6.64 -8.34 4.78
CA SER A 257 6.74 -9.09 6.04
C SER A 257 7.77 -10.21 5.88
N ARG A 258 8.82 -9.98 5.09
CA ARG A 258 9.85 -11.00 4.79
C ARG A 258 10.65 -11.37 6.04
N LEU A 259 10.71 -10.46 7.01
CA LEU A 259 11.40 -10.64 8.27
C LEU A 259 10.57 -11.35 9.34
N GLU A 260 9.29 -11.66 9.08
CA GLU A 260 8.44 -12.43 10.01
C GLU A 260 8.93 -13.86 10.20
N THR A 261 8.64 -14.45 11.37
CA THR A 261 8.96 -15.85 11.66
C THR A 261 7.97 -16.81 11.01
N LEU A 262 8.36 -18.09 10.89
CA LEU A 262 7.48 -19.14 10.42
C LEU A 262 6.20 -19.25 11.27
N ALA A 263 6.28 -19.07 12.59
CA ALA A 263 5.12 -19.12 13.47
C ALA A 263 4.10 -18.00 13.17
N GLN A 264 4.57 -16.79 12.83
CA GLN A 264 3.70 -15.69 12.39
C GLN A 264 3.03 -16.02 11.06
N LEU A 265 3.79 -16.52 10.08
CA LEU A 265 3.26 -16.90 8.76
C LEU A 265 2.23 -18.03 8.86
N GLN A 266 2.46 -19.02 9.71
CA GLN A 266 1.51 -20.11 9.97
C GLN A 266 0.24 -19.60 10.64
N LEU A 267 0.35 -18.75 11.66
CA LEU A 267 -0.82 -18.12 12.28
C LEU A 267 -1.62 -17.31 11.26
N ARG A 268 -0.92 -16.59 10.38
CA ARG A 268 -1.54 -15.81 9.32
C ARG A 268 -2.31 -16.67 8.33
N ARG A 269 -1.70 -17.77 7.88
CA ARG A 269 -2.30 -18.77 6.98
C ARG A 269 -3.51 -19.47 7.62
N ASP A 270 -3.37 -19.91 8.86
CA ASP A 270 -4.30 -20.86 9.48
C ASP A 270 -5.45 -20.18 10.24
N LEU A 271 -5.29 -18.91 10.62
CA LEU A 271 -6.25 -18.21 11.46
C LEU A 271 -6.67 -16.85 10.91
N THR A 272 -5.73 -15.91 10.71
CA THR A 272 -6.11 -14.51 10.50
C THR A 272 -6.62 -14.25 9.08
N LEU A 273 -5.92 -14.73 8.05
CA LEU A 273 -6.35 -14.57 6.66
C LEU A 273 -7.68 -15.25 6.35
N PRO A 274 -7.95 -16.51 6.77
CA PRO A 274 -9.23 -17.14 6.50
C PRO A 274 -10.44 -16.34 6.99
N LEU A 275 -10.37 -15.77 8.20
CA LEU A 275 -11.46 -14.96 8.75
C LEU A 275 -11.65 -13.66 7.97
N GLN A 276 -10.54 -12.97 7.65
CA GLN A 276 -10.59 -11.71 6.89
C GLN A 276 -11.10 -11.92 5.46
N LEU A 277 -10.68 -13.00 4.78
CA LEU A 277 -11.18 -13.37 3.44
C LEU A 277 -12.67 -13.70 3.47
N GLN A 278 -13.15 -14.35 4.53
CA GLN A 278 -14.57 -14.63 4.70
C GLN A 278 -15.39 -13.32 4.80
N ASP A 279 -14.95 -12.37 5.63
CA ASP A 279 -15.62 -11.06 5.77
C ASP A 279 -15.61 -10.28 4.45
N ALA A 280 -14.45 -10.15 3.81
CA ALA A 280 -14.32 -9.40 2.58
C ALA A 280 -15.20 -9.97 1.44
N ARG A 281 -15.33 -11.31 1.30
CA ARG A 281 -16.23 -11.93 0.32
C ARG A 281 -17.70 -11.64 0.61
N MET A 282 -18.09 -11.62 1.89
CA MET A 282 -19.44 -11.23 2.28
C MET A 282 -19.71 -9.77 1.91
N GLN A 283 -18.78 -8.86 2.21
CA GLN A 283 -18.91 -7.44 1.85
C GLN A 283 -18.97 -7.23 0.33
N GLN A 284 -18.13 -7.94 -0.44
CA GLN A 284 -18.19 -7.92 -1.91
C GLN A 284 -19.59 -8.28 -2.42
N ALA A 285 -20.16 -9.40 -1.96
CA ALA A 285 -21.49 -9.83 -2.37
C ALA A 285 -22.60 -8.86 -1.95
N LEU A 286 -22.46 -8.17 -0.81
CA LEU A 286 -23.40 -7.13 -0.38
C LEU A 286 -23.31 -5.88 -1.28
N LEU A 287 -22.10 -5.46 -1.63
CA LEU A 287 -21.85 -4.30 -2.48
C LEU A 287 -22.34 -4.53 -3.91
N GLN A 288 -22.10 -5.73 -4.47
CA GLN A 288 -22.60 -6.11 -5.79
C GLN A 288 -24.14 -6.06 -5.84
N ARG A 289 -24.82 -6.67 -4.86
CA ARG A 289 -26.29 -6.59 -4.75
C ARG A 289 -26.81 -5.16 -4.52
N TYR A 290 -26.02 -4.31 -3.85
CA TYR A 290 -26.37 -2.89 -3.72
C TYR A 290 -26.25 -2.16 -5.06
N ALA A 291 -25.16 -2.38 -5.78
CA ALA A 291 -24.89 -1.77 -7.08
C ALA A 291 -25.97 -2.11 -8.13
N GLU A 292 -26.52 -3.33 -8.09
CA GLU A 292 -27.60 -3.78 -8.98
C GLU A 292 -28.91 -3.00 -8.84
N ARG A 293 -29.10 -2.24 -7.74
CA ARG A 293 -30.36 -1.52 -7.48
C ARG A 293 -30.61 -0.36 -8.45
N SER A 294 -29.55 0.33 -8.89
CA SER A 294 -29.64 1.46 -9.83
C SER A 294 -28.25 1.91 -10.28
N PRO A 295 -28.13 2.67 -11.39
CA PRO A 295 -26.86 3.27 -11.79
C PRO A 295 -26.23 4.16 -10.72
N GLU A 296 -27.04 4.88 -9.94
CA GLU A 296 -26.55 5.71 -8.84
C GLU A 296 -26.03 4.86 -7.68
N ALA A 297 -26.69 3.74 -7.35
CA ALA A 297 -26.19 2.80 -6.34
C ALA A 297 -24.85 2.17 -6.77
N ALA A 298 -24.70 1.84 -8.06
CA ALA A 298 -23.44 1.37 -8.63
C ALA A 298 -22.34 2.41 -8.50
N ARG A 299 -22.60 3.69 -8.84
CA ARG A 299 -21.65 4.80 -8.67
C ARG A 299 -21.22 4.98 -7.21
N GLN A 300 -22.16 4.88 -6.27
CA GLN A 300 -21.90 5.02 -4.83
C GLN A 300 -21.04 3.89 -4.27
N ALA A 301 -21.27 2.64 -4.73
CA ALA A 301 -20.53 1.48 -4.26
C ALA A 301 -19.18 1.28 -4.96
N ASN A 302 -18.98 1.83 -6.17
CA ASN A 302 -17.83 1.54 -7.03
C ASN A 302 -16.48 1.64 -6.31
N ALA A 303 -16.20 2.76 -5.64
CA ALA A 303 -14.91 2.95 -4.96
C ALA A 303 -14.66 1.94 -3.83
N VAL A 304 -15.69 1.59 -3.05
CA VAL A 304 -15.57 0.62 -1.95
C VAL A 304 -15.45 -0.80 -2.50
N LEU A 305 -16.24 -1.14 -3.51
CA LEU A 305 -16.20 -2.45 -4.16
C LEU A 305 -14.84 -2.69 -4.80
N PHE A 306 -14.32 -1.71 -5.57
CA PHE A 306 -13.00 -1.78 -6.18
C PHE A 306 -11.90 -2.05 -5.14
N GLY A 307 -11.93 -1.35 -4.00
CA GLY A 307 -10.98 -1.56 -2.91
C GLY A 307 -11.06 -2.98 -2.32
N ILE A 308 -12.26 -3.49 -2.07
CA ILE A 308 -12.47 -4.84 -1.52
C ILE A 308 -12.05 -5.93 -2.51
N GLU A 309 -12.39 -5.79 -3.79
CA GLU A 309 -12.03 -6.76 -4.83
C GLU A 309 -10.52 -6.85 -5.02
N ASN A 310 -9.86 -5.69 -5.06
CA ASN A 310 -8.40 -5.63 -5.11
C ASN A 310 -7.74 -6.28 -3.88
N TRP A 311 -8.24 -5.97 -2.67
CA TRP A 311 -7.75 -6.59 -1.44
C TRP A 311 -7.99 -8.11 -1.43
N LEU A 312 -9.18 -8.55 -1.83
CA LEU A 312 -9.54 -9.97 -1.90
C LEU A 312 -8.61 -10.75 -2.81
N LYS A 313 -8.28 -10.21 -3.99
CA LYS A 313 -7.36 -10.86 -4.92
C LYS A 313 -5.97 -10.97 -4.35
N ASN A 314 -5.44 -9.86 -3.83
CA ASN A 314 -4.12 -9.81 -3.22
C ASN A 314 -4.02 -10.85 -2.08
N MET A 315 -4.94 -10.79 -1.12
CA MET A 315 -4.91 -11.69 0.05
C MET A 315 -5.26 -13.13 -0.29
N SER A 316 -6.07 -13.39 -1.32
CA SER A 316 -6.32 -14.76 -1.79
C SER A 316 -5.08 -15.36 -2.43
N GLY A 317 -4.34 -14.58 -3.23
CA GLY A 317 -3.05 -15.01 -3.76
C GLY A 317 -2.00 -15.21 -2.68
N GLU A 318 -1.99 -14.34 -1.66
CA GLU A 318 -1.15 -14.51 -0.49
C GLU A 318 -1.49 -15.80 0.28
N ALA A 319 -2.77 -16.08 0.52
CA ALA A 319 -3.20 -17.32 1.18
C ALA A 319 -2.77 -18.56 0.38
N LEU A 320 -2.89 -18.53 -0.95
CA LEU A 320 -2.39 -19.60 -1.82
C LEU A 320 -0.87 -19.75 -1.78
N ALA A 321 -0.14 -18.63 -1.68
CA ALA A 321 1.31 -18.62 -1.56
C ALA A 321 1.77 -19.25 -0.23
N LEU A 322 1.15 -18.88 0.89
CA LEU A 322 1.47 -19.43 2.21
C LEU A 322 1.14 -20.92 2.35
N GLN A 323 0.32 -21.47 1.45
CA GLN A 323 0.04 -22.91 1.35
C GLN A 323 1.10 -23.68 0.54
N GLN A 324 2.02 -23.00 -0.17
CA GLN A 324 3.05 -23.68 -0.97
C GLN A 324 4.13 -24.32 -0.06
N PRO A 325 4.38 -25.63 -0.16
CA PRO A 325 5.38 -26.31 0.67
C PRO A 325 6.79 -25.74 0.50
N GLU A 326 7.13 -25.25 -0.69
CA GLU A 326 8.44 -24.68 -0.99
C GLU A 326 8.69 -23.38 -0.24
N LEU A 327 7.66 -22.53 -0.10
CA LEU A 327 7.73 -21.29 0.68
C LEU A 327 7.96 -21.61 2.16
N GLU A 328 7.19 -22.55 2.70
CA GLU A 328 7.32 -22.98 4.09
C GLU A 328 8.71 -23.59 4.36
N ALA A 329 9.21 -24.41 3.44
CA ALA A 329 10.55 -25.00 3.52
C ALA A 329 11.66 -23.94 3.48
N ALA A 330 11.54 -22.94 2.60
CA ALA A 330 12.48 -21.83 2.51
C ALA A 330 12.52 -21.02 3.82
N LYS A 331 11.36 -20.65 4.37
CA LYS A 331 11.30 -19.89 5.63
C LYS A 331 11.77 -20.70 6.83
N ARG A 332 11.45 -22.00 6.89
CA ARG A 332 11.97 -22.89 7.93
C ARG A 332 13.51 -22.96 7.90
N LYS A 333 14.09 -23.05 6.70
CA LYS A 333 15.55 -23.08 6.52
C LYS A 333 16.18 -21.76 6.96
N GLU A 334 15.69 -20.63 6.46
CA GLU A 334 16.18 -19.29 6.83
C GLU A 334 16.13 -19.09 8.36
N GLU A 335 15.01 -19.44 8.99
CA GLU A 335 14.86 -19.28 10.43
C GLU A 335 15.78 -20.20 11.24
N ALA A 336 16.02 -21.45 10.79
CA ALA A 336 16.96 -22.36 11.44
C ALA A 336 18.41 -21.85 11.36
N GLU A 337 18.80 -21.27 10.23
CA GLU A 337 20.10 -20.63 10.04
C GLU A 337 20.23 -19.39 10.95
N LEU A 338 19.18 -18.55 11.02
CA LEU A 338 19.16 -17.39 11.90
C LEU A 338 19.25 -17.78 13.38
N LYS A 339 18.50 -18.81 13.83
CA LYS A 339 18.58 -19.33 15.21
C LYS A 339 20.00 -19.79 15.55
N THR A 340 20.64 -20.51 14.62
CA THR A 340 22.01 -20.97 14.80
C THR A 340 22.99 -19.80 14.91
N ALA A 341 22.89 -18.83 14.01
CA ALA A 341 23.76 -17.64 14.02
C ALA A 341 23.53 -16.76 15.26
N TYR A 342 22.26 -16.60 15.69
CA TYR A 342 21.88 -15.87 16.91
C TYR A 342 22.53 -16.46 18.15
N ALA A 343 22.46 -17.79 18.30
CA ALA A 343 23.07 -18.52 19.41
C ALA A 343 24.60 -18.42 19.37
N GLN A 344 25.22 -18.58 18.20
CA GLN A 344 26.68 -18.46 18.02
C GLN A 344 27.20 -17.05 18.33
N ALA A 345 26.41 -16.02 18.02
CA ALA A 345 26.75 -14.63 18.32
C ALA A 345 26.54 -14.25 19.80
N GLY A 346 26.02 -15.17 20.63
CA GLY A 346 25.79 -14.95 22.06
C GLY A 346 24.78 -13.83 22.35
N LEU A 347 23.78 -13.65 21.47
CA LEU A 347 22.75 -12.63 21.64
C LEU A 347 21.77 -13.04 22.76
N ALA A 348 21.37 -12.08 23.60
CA ALA A 348 20.53 -12.33 24.76
C ALA A 348 19.04 -12.42 24.40
N GLY A 349 18.25 -13.12 25.22
CA GLY A 349 16.80 -13.28 25.04
C GLY A 349 16.40 -14.40 24.08
N ASP A 350 15.10 -14.65 24.00
CA ASP A 350 14.49 -15.66 23.13
C ASP A 350 13.30 -15.03 22.37
N PRO A 351 13.56 -14.29 21.28
CA PRO A 351 12.50 -13.63 20.53
C PRO A 351 11.50 -14.62 19.92
N TRP A 352 11.90 -15.87 19.65
CA TRP A 352 11.00 -16.88 19.11
C TRP A 352 9.94 -17.31 20.13
N ARG A 353 10.32 -17.43 21.41
CA ARG A 353 9.37 -17.70 22.48
C ARG A 353 8.33 -16.59 22.64
N GLU A 354 8.72 -15.32 22.55
CA GLU A 354 7.79 -14.19 22.61
C GLU A 354 6.77 -14.26 21.47
N VAL A 355 7.23 -14.62 20.26
CA VAL A 355 6.36 -14.82 19.10
C VAL A 355 5.40 -15.99 19.31
N ASP A 356 5.89 -17.13 19.81
CA ASP A 356 5.05 -18.30 20.08
C ASP A 356 3.96 -18.01 21.11
N GLN A 357 4.28 -17.25 22.16
CA GLN A 357 3.32 -16.82 23.17
C GLN A 357 2.23 -15.91 22.57
N ALA A 358 2.63 -14.91 21.77
CA ALA A 358 1.68 -14.03 21.08
C ALA A 358 0.80 -14.79 20.08
N ALA A 359 1.37 -15.76 19.35
CA ALA A 359 0.62 -16.60 18.42
C ALA A 359 -0.42 -17.48 19.16
N ASN A 360 -0.06 -18.05 20.31
CA ASN A 360 -0.97 -18.83 21.13
C ASN A 360 -2.14 -18.01 21.66
N TYR A 361 -1.88 -16.77 22.11
CA TYR A 361 -2.95 -15.87 22.54
C TYR A 361 -3.93 -15.57 21.39
N GLN A 362 -3.41 -15.27 20.21
CA GLN A 362 -4.25 -15.00 19.04
C GLN A 362 -5.13 -16.19 18.65
N ARG A 363 -4.63 -17.43 18.71
CA ARG A 363 -5.44 -18.64 18.43
C ARG A 363 -6.70 -18.74 19.28
N GLN A 364 -6.70 -18.16 20.48
CA GLN A 364 -7.83 -18.21 21.42
C GLN A 364 -8.75 -16.98 21.31
N HIS A 365 -8.19 -15.80 20.97
CA HIS A 365 -8.90 -14.53 21.15
C HIS A 365 -9.11 -13.71 19.86
N TYR A 366 -8.52 -14.13 18.73
CA TYR A 366 -8.52 -13.31 17.52
C TYR A 366 -9.91 -13.03 16.95
N ALA A 367 -10.83 -14.01 16.97
CA ALA A 367 -12.17 -13.82 16.41
C ALA A 367 -12.98 -12.74 17.16
N GLU A 368 -12.95 -12.76 18.48
CA GLU A 368 -13.60 -11.72 19.31
C GLU A 368 -12.95 -10.36 19.09
N TYR A 369 -11.61 -10.30 19.16
CA TYR A 369 -10.87 -9.06 18.91
C TYR A 369 -11.19 -8.45 17.53
N TYR A 370 -11.22 -9.28 16.48
CA TYR A 370 -11.46 -8.84 15.11
C TYR A 370 -12.91 -8.39 14.87
N LEU A 371 -13.89 -9.08 15.47
CA LEU A 371 -15.31 -8.81 15.22
C LEU A 371 -15.90 -7.74 16.13
N VAL A 372 -15.32 -7.52 17.32
CA VAL A 372 -15.71 -6.43 18.24
C VAL A 372 -14.96 -5.15 17.86
N ASP A 373 -15.26 -4.68 16.65
CA ASP A 373 -14.74 -3.45 16.07
C ASP A 373 -15.87 -2.64 15.43
N TYR A 374 -15.62 -1.36 15.13
CA TYR A 374 -16.61 -0.47 14.53
C TYR A 374 -16.79 -0.68 13.02
N GLY A 375 -15.87 -1.39 12.37
CA GLY A 375 -15.88 -1.62 10.93
C GLY A 375 -15.67 -0.33 10.14
N ASP A 376 -16.28 -0.22 8.96
CA ASP A 376 -15.99 0.85 7.98
C ASP A 376 -17.23 1.64 7.52
N THR A 377 -18.25 1.75 8.38
CA THR A 377 -19.47 2.55 8.15
C THR A 377 -19.50 3.79 9.05
N LEU A 378 -20.58 4.57 9.08
CA LEU A 378 -20.76 5.65 10.07
C LEU A 378 -20.50 5.22 11.53
N LEU A 379 -20.62 3.92 11.86
CA LEU A 379 -20.27 3.40 13.17
C LEU A 379 -18.80 3.65 13.53
N VAL A 380 -17.88 3.62 12.56
CA VAL A 380 -16.45 3.93 12.79
C VAL A 380 -16.24 5.37 13.22
N LEU A 381 -17.00 6.31 12.63
CA LEU A 381 -16.91 7.72 12.99
C LEU A 381 -17.44 7.93 14.41
N ALA A 382 -18.52 7.24 14.78
CA ALA A 382 -19.06 7.30 16.14
C ALA A 382 -18.08 6.74 17.17
N GLY A 383 -17.51 5.56 16.88
CA GLY A 383 -16.50 4.91 17.69
C GLY A 383 -15.28 5.79 17.92
N GLN A 384 -14.71 6.34 16.85
CA GLN A 384 -13.56 7.24 16.92
C GLN A 384 -13.86 8.56 17.67
N LEU A 385 -15.07 9.13 17.51
CA LEU A 385 -15.49 10.30 18.28
C LEU A 385 -15.57 10.01 19.79
N VAL A 386 -16.11 8.84 20.15
CA VAL A 386 -16.22 8.37 21.55
C VAL A 386 -14.83 8.07 22.14
N GLU A 387 -14.04 7.25 21.45
CA GLU A 387 -12.71 6.84 21.88
C GLU A 387 -11.80 8.05 22.04
N GLN A 388 -11.71 8.93 21.04
CA GLN A 388 -10.81 10.08 21.15
C GLN A 388 -11.20 11.03 22.29
N ALA A 389 -12.49 11.21 22.57
CA ALA A 389 -12.96 12.02 23.70
C ALA A 389 -12.68 11.37 25.07
N ALA A 390 -12.68 10.04 25.14
CA ALA A 390 -12.39 9.29 26.35
C ALA A 390 -10.87 9.20 26.61
N GLU A 391 -10.09 8.79 25.60
CA GLU A 391 -8.64 8.62 25.69
C GLU A 391 -7.93 9.95 25.96
N ARG A 392 -8.43 11.08 25.45
CA ARG A 392 -7.88 12.42 25.77
C ARG A 392 -7.90 12.78 27.27
N LYS A 393 -8.77 12.16 28.07
CA LYS A 393 -8.82 12.37 29.53
C LYS A 393 -7.73 11.61 30.27
N LEU A 394 -7.08 10.65 29.62
CA LEU A 394 -6.06 9.81 30.21
C LEU A 394 -4.66 10.40 29.99
N PRO A 395 -3.72 10.10 30.90
CA PRO A 395 -2.29 10.30 30.63
C PRO A 395 -1.90 9.60 29.33
N GLU A 396 -0.99 10.21 28.56
CA GLU A 396 -0.63 9.68 27.25
C GLU A 396 -0.12 8.22 27.28
N SER A 397 0.57 7.82 28.35
CA SER A 397 1.05 6.44 28.55
C SER A 397 -0.05 5.41 28.78
N GLU A 398 -1.25 5.84 29.15
CA GLU A 398 -2.42 4.98 29.38
C GLU A 398 -3.38 4.93 28.18
N ARG A 399 -3.13 5.75 27.16
CA ARG A 399 -3.99 5.82 25.99
C ARG A 399 -3.85 4.59 25.10
N LEU A 400 -4.95 4.20 24.46
CA LEU A 400 -4.93 3.20 23.42
C LEU A 400 -4.02 3.61 22.24
N TYR A 401 -3.43 2.62 21.56
CA TYR A 401 -2.72 2.82 20.30
C TYR A 401 -3.60 3.58 19.29
N GLY A 402 -3.03 4.58 18.60
CA GLY A 402 -3.76 5.43 17.65
C GLY A 402 -4.42 6.66 18.28
N TYR A 403 -4.27 6.87 19.59
CA TYR A 403 -4.80 8.03 20.33
C TYR A 403 -3.71 8.83 21.05
N SER A 404 -2.46 8.73 20.60
CA SER A 404 -1.38 9.59 21.10
C SER A 404 -1.56 11.03 20.63
N ASP A 405 -0.86 11.99 21.25
CA ASP A 405 -0.89 13.40 20.81
C ASP A 405 -0.41 13.58 19.36
N GLY A 406 0.41 12.64 18.85
CA GLY A 406 0.82 12.60 17.44
C GLY A 406 -0.27 12.08 16.49
N ASP A 407 -1.14 11.17 16.95
CA ASP A 407 -2.16 10.53 16.12
C ASP A 407 -3.44 11.36 16.01
N LEU A 408 -3.82 12.02 17.12
CA LEU A 408 -5.09 12.73 17.26
C LEU A 408 -5.33 13.81 16.19
N PRO A 409 -4.36 14.65 15.78
CA PRO A 409 -4.59 15.64 14.71
C PRO A 409 -4.93 15.01 13.35
N GLY A 410 -4.39 13.83 13.06
CA GLY A 410 -4.74 13.06 11.85
C GLY A 410 -6.16 12.52 11.93
N LEU A 411 -6.52 11.95 13.08
CA LEU A 411 -7.86 11.45 13.34
C LEU A 411 -8.92 12.55 13.27
N GLU A 412 -8.68 13.70 13.91
CA GLU A 412 -9.60 14.83 13.90
C GLU A 412 -9.83 15.40 12.50
N ARG A 413 -8.79 15.48 11.67
CA ARG A 413 -8.95 15.88 10.26
C ARG A 413 -9.85 14.93 9.49
N LYS A 414 -9.73 13.61 9.72
CA LYS A 414 -10.62 12.61 9.10
C LYS A 414 -12.06 12.78 9.57
N LEU A 415 -12.27 12.93 10.88
CA LEU A 415 -13.60 13.13 11.47
C LEU A 415 -14.28 14.43 10.98
N GLN A 416 -13.52 15.47 10.64
CA GLN A 416 -14.04 16.75 10.14
C GLN A 416 -14.21 16.83 8.62
N ALA A 417 -13.66 15.85 7.88
CA ALA A 417 -13.65 15.85 6.43
C ALA A 417 -15.07 15.84 5.87
N ASP A 418 -15.34 16.67 4.87
CA ASP A 418 -16.65 16.76 4.22
C ASP A 418 -16.70 15.81 3.01
N THR A 419 -16.75 14.52 3.31
CA THR A 419 -16.84 13.45 2.31
C THR A 419 -18.29 13.00 2.13
N PRO A 420 -18.72 12.63 0.91
CA PRO A 420 -20.05 12.06 0.70
C PRO A 420 -20.31 10.84 1.59
N VAL A 421 -21.50 10.79 2.18
CA VAL A 421 -22.00 9.64 2.96
C VAL A 421 -23.27 9.14 2.28
N TYR A 422 -23.38 7.82 2.13
CA TYR A 422 -24.50 7.17 1.46
C TYR A 422 -25.23 6.26 2.45
N PRO A 423 -26.26 6.75 3.19
CA PRO A 423 -26.88 5.99 4.28
C PRO A 423 -27.40 4.61 3.89
N GLN A 424 -27.93 4.45 2.67
CA GLN A 424 -28.43 3.14 2.20
C GLN A 424 -27.31 2.13 1.96
N LEU A 425 -26.13 2.60 1.52
CA LEU A 425 -24.93 1.77 1.39
C LEU A 425 -24.42 1.35 2.77
N ASP A 426 -24.34 2.31 3.71
CA ASP A 426 -23.92 2.05 5.08
C ASP A 426 -24.85 1.06 5.80
N ILE A 427 -26.16 1.17 5.61
CA ILE A 427 -27.13 0.18 6.12
C ILE A 427 -26.82 -1.22 5.57
N ALA A 428 -26.55 -1.35 4.27
CA ALA A 428 -26.26 -2.64 3.65
C ALA A 428 -24.96 -3.26 4.21
N ARG A 429 -23.90 -2.46 4.37
CA ARG A 429 -22.60 -2.91 4.88
C ARG A 429 -22.65 -3.25 6.36
N LEU A 430 -23.28 -2.40 7.19
CA LEU A 430 -23.45 -2.63 8.61
C LEU A 430 -24.33 -3.87 8.86
N THR A 431 -25.34 -4.13 8.03
CA THR A 431 -26.14 -5.36 8.12
C THR A 431 -25.24 -6.61 8.03
N GLY A 432 -24.30 -6.64 7.08
CA GLY A 432 -23.36 -7.74 6.94
C GLY A 432 -22.45 -7.90 8.15
N GLN A 433 -21.87 -6.80 8.62
CA GLN A 433 -21.01 -6.79 9.81
C GLN A 433 -21.74 -7.32 11.06
N LEU A 434 -22.97 -6.85 11.30
CA LEU A 434 -23.80 -7.29 12.43
C LEU A 434 -24.21 -8.76 12.31
N GLN A 435 -24.50 -9.23 11.10
CA GLN A 435 -24.80 -10.65 10.84
C GLN A 435 -23.59 -11.52 11.17
N GLN A 436 -22.41 -11.17 10.67
CA GLN A 436 -21.19 -11.94 10.94
C GLN A 436 -20.83 -11.96 12.42
N MET A 437 -20.95 -10.81 13.10
CA MET A 437 -20.72 -10.71 14.55
C MET A 437 -21.64 -11.67 15.32
N ARG A 438 -22.95 -11.68 14.99
CA ARG A 438 -23.93 -12.60 15.60
C ARG A 438 -23.60 -14.06 15.31
N ASP A 439 -23.25 -14.41 14.07
CA ASP A 439 -22.99 -15.79 13.66
C ASP A 439 -21.73 -16.38 14.30
N LYS A 440 -20.71 -15.54 14.53
CA LYS A 440 -19.41 -15.99 15.04
C LYS A 440 -19.28 -15.87 16.56
N LEU A 441 -19.88 -14.86 17.18
CA LEU A 441 -19.80 -14.62 18.63
C LEU A 441 -21.01 -15.16 19.39
N GLY A 442 -22.14 -15.40 18.70
CA GLY A 442 -23.40 -15.82 19.30
C GLY A 442 -24.26 -14.63 19.77
N ALA A 443 -25.57 -14.86 19.84
CA ALA A 443 -26.56 -13.82 20.17
C ALA A 443 -26.40 -13.24 21.59
N ASP A 444 -25.82 -14.00 22.51
CA ASP A 444 -25.65 -13.60 23.91
C ASP A 444 -24.38 -12.78 24.17
N HIS A 445 -23.50 -12.67 23.18
CA HIS A 445 -22.27 -11.90 23.32
C HIS A 445 -22.57 -10.42 23.62
N PRO A 446 -21.88 -9.76 24.57
CA PRO A 446 -22.19 -8.39 24.97
C PRO A 446 -22.20 -7.39 23.82
N ALA A 447 -21.22 -7.47 22.90
CA ALA A 447 -21.18 -6.61 21.71
C ALA A 447 -22.40 -6.80 20.79
N VAL A 448 -22.85 -8.04 20.63
CA VAL A 448 -24.02 -8.37 19.81
C VAL A 448 -25.28 -7.81 20.45
N ARG A 449 -25.45 -7.98 21.78
CA ARG A 449 -26.57 -7.39 22.52
C ARG A 449 -26.60 -5.87 22.47
N ILE A 450 -25.43 -5.21 22.55
CA ILE A 450 -25.33 -3.74 22.46
C ILE A 450 -25.77 -3.23 21.08
N LEU A 451 -25.32 -3.87 20.01
CA LEU A 451 -25.55 -3.36 18.65
C LEU A 451 -26.92 -3.80 18.10
N LEU A 452 -27.29 -5.07 18.27
CA LEU A 452 -28.54 -5.63 17.74
C LEU A 452 -29.70 -5.46 18.72
N GLY A 453 -29.47 -5.62 20.02
CA GLY A 453 -30.57 -5.77 20.98
C GLY A 453 -31.39 -7.01 20.65
N HIS A 454 -32.69 -6.82 20.38
CA HIS A 454 -33.61 -7.87 19.91
C HIS A 454 -33.88 -7.83 18.40
N ASP A 455 -33.26 -6.87 17.69
CA ASP A 455 -33.47 -6.68 16.26
C ASP A 455 -32.71 -7.73 15.44
N GLU A 456 -33.26 -8.06 14.27
CA GLU A 456 -32.45 -8.69 13.22
C GLU A 456 -31.37 -7.71 12.71
N PRO A 457 -30.21 -8.18 12.20
CA PRO A 457 -29.11 -7.32 11.77
C PRO A 457 -29.50 -6.17 10.84
N ALA A 458 -30.41 -6.43 9.88
CA ALA A 458 -30.89 -5.40 8.95
C ALA A 458 -31.77 -4.34 9.64
N GLN A 459 -32.53 -4.73 10.67
CA GLN A 459 -33.35 -3.80 11.46
C GLN A 459 -32.44 -2.94 12.36
N ALA A 460 -31.48 -3.56 13.04
CA ALA A 460 -30.48 -2.87 13.85
C ALA A 460 -29.68 -1.85 13.02
N ALA A 461 -29.18 -2.25 11.85
CA ALA A 461 -28.43 -1.38 10.96
C ALA A 461 -29.27 -0.16 10.51
N ARG A 462 -30.54 -0.36 10.16
CA ARG A 462 -31.45 0.75 9.82
C ARG A 462 -31.69 1.68 11.01
N ARG A 463 -31.97 1.14 12.19
CA ARG A 463 -32.19 1.93 13.41
C ARG A 463 -30.99 2.82 13.73
N LEU A 464 -29.79 2.25 13.64
CA LEU A 464 -28.53 2.95 13.93
C LEU A 464 -28.22 4.03 12.89
N ILE A 465 -28.27 3.70 11.59
CA ILE A 465 -27.87 4.64 10.54
C ILE A 465 -28.92 5.72 10.29
N ALA A 466 -30.21 5.35 10.18
CA ALA A 466 -31.25 6.30 9.79
C ALA A 466 -31.54 7.36 10.87
N GLY A 467 -31.30 7.04 12.15
CA GLY A 467 -31.44 7.98 13.26
C GLY A 467 -30.20 8.85 13.50
N SER A 468 -29.10 8.63 12.78
CA SER A 468 -27.84 9.33 13.01
C SER A 468 -27.71 10.61 12.19
N ARG A 469 -27.09 11.63 12.79
CA ARG A 469 -26.67 12.87 12.12
C ARG A 469 -25.19 12.86 11.75
N LEU A 470 -24.46 11.78 12.06
CA LEU A 470 -23.02 11.69 11.80
C LEU A 470 -22.65 11.67 10.33
N GLY A 471 -23.60 11.56 9.40
CA GLY A 471 -23.36 11.82 7.98
C GLY A 471 -22.97 13.29 7.69
N GLN A 472 -23.39 14.23 8.54
CA GLN A 472 -23.17 15.65 8.38
C GLN A 472 -21.84 16.09 9.00
N ALA A 473 -20.94 16.66 8.19
CA ALA A 473 -19.65 17.15 8.69
C ALA A 473 -19.80 18.21 9.80
N ALA A 474 -20.85 19.03 9.73
CA ALA A 474 -21.16 20.02 10.77
C ALA A 474 -21.46 19.38 12.13
N GLU A 475 -22.20 18.27 12.18
CA GLU A 475 -22.48 17.57 13.44
C GLU A 475 -21.20 16.96 14.02
N ARG A 476 -20.38 16.32 13.19
CA ARG A 476 -19.09 15.76 13.64
C ARG A 476 -18.17 16.85 14.20
N ARG A 477 -18.08 18.01 13.52
CA ARG A 477 -17.33 19.18 14.01
C ARG A 477 -17.86 19.69 15.35
N LYS A 478 -19.18 19.76 15.52
CA LYS A 478 -19.82 20.16 16.78
C LYS A 478 -19.48 19.18 17.92
N LEU A 479 -19.57 17.88 17.67
CA LEU A 479 -19.23 16.84 18.66
C LEU A 479 -17.76 16.89 19.06
N LEU A 480 -16.85 17.08 18.08
CA LEU A 480 -15.42 17.26 18.34
C LEU A 480 -15.16 18.49 19.21
N ALA A 481 -15.74 19.64 18.85
CA ALA A 481 -15.53 20.90 19.57
C ALA A 481 -16.07 20.85 21.01
N GLY A 482 -17.21 20.18 21.22
CA GLY A 482 -17.79 19.99 22.55
C GLY A 482 -17.15 18.85 23.37
N ALA A 483 -16.19 18.13 22.78
CA ALA A 483 -15.41 17.08 23.40
C ALA A 483 -16.27 16.08 24.20
N ALA A 484 -15.77 15.60 25.35
CA ALA A 484 -16.44 14.57 26.13
C ALA A 484 -17.83 14.96 26.64
N ALA A 485 -18.10 16.25 26.88
CA ALA A 485 -19.41 16.70 27.31
C ALA A 485 -20.46 16.55 26.20
N ALA A 486 -20.12 16.93 24.97
CA ALA A 486 -21.02 16.76 23.82
C ALA A 486 -21.24 15.28 23.48
N ILE A 487 -20.19 14.45 23.58
CA ILE A 487 -20.33 13.00 23.38
C ILE A 487 -21.25 12.38 24.45
N ALA A 488 -21.10 12.76 25.72
CA ALA A 488 -21.93 12.25 26.80
C ALA A 488 -23.41 12.67 26.68
N ALA A 489 -23.67 13.88 26.19
CA ALA A 489 -25.02 14.43 26.00
C ALA A 489 -25.67 14.07 24.66
N SER A 490 -24.98 13.34 23.79
CA SER A 490 -25.48 13.02 22.44
C SER A 490 -26.48 11.86 22.46
N ASP A 491 -27.69 12.13 21.99
CA ASP A 491 -28.75 11.13 21.75
C ASP A 491 -28.64 10.47 20.36
N ASP A 492 -27.61 10.79 19.58
CA ASP A 492 -27.34 10.10 18.31
C ASP A 492 -27.18 8.59 18.55
N PRO A 493 -27.95 7.73 17.86
CA PRO A 493 -27.97 6.29 18.13
C PRO A 493 -26.63 5.60 17.91
N LEU A 494 -25.81 6.07 16.96
CA LEU A 494 -24.46 5.52 16.76
C LEU A 494 -23.51 5.93 17.88
N ILE A 495 -23.59 7.17 18.36
CA ILE A 495 -22.81 7.62 19.53
C ILE A 495 -23.24 6.85 20.79
N ALA A 496 -24.54 6.65 20.99
CA ALA A 496 -25.06 5.87 22.12
C ALA A 496 -24.55 4.41 22.08
N ALA A 497 -24.59 3.76 20.92
CA ALA A 497 -24.06 2.41 20.74
C ALA A 497 -22.54 2.34 20.96
N ALA A 498 -21.78 3.27 20.37
CA ALA A 498 -20.32 3.35 20.53
C ALA A 498 -19.90 3.56 21.99
N ARG A 499 -20.62 4.41 22.75
CA ARG A 499 -20.37 4.61 24.19
C ARG A 499 -20.54 3.32 25.00
N GLN A 500 -21.55 2.50 24.67
CA GLN A 500 -21.79 1.23 25.34
C GLN A 500 -20.76 0.16 24.95
N LEU A 501 -20.31 0.16 23.69
CA LEU A 501 -19.34 -0.81 23.17
C LEU A 501 -17.91 -0.52 23.66
N TYR A 502 -17.55 0.76 23.82
CA TYR A 502 -16.20 1.21 24.11
C TYR A 502 -15.52 0.52 25.31
N PRO A 503 -16.16 0.31 26.48
CA PRO A 503 -15.51 -0.38 27.60
C PRO A 503 -15.00 -1.78 27.25
N LEU A 504 -15.80 -2.58 26.53
CA LEU A 504 -15.40 -3.91 26.06
C LEU A 504 -14.29 -3.80 25.03
N ARG A 505 -14.45 -2.93 24.02
CA ARG A 505 -13.45 -2.75 22.98
C ARG A 505 -12.10 -2.27 23.54
N ARG A 506 -12.11 -1.33 24.48
CA ARG A 506 -10.89 -0.86 25.19
C ARG A 506 -10.22 -1.99 25.96
N GLN A 507 -10.97 -2.89 26.57
CA GLN A 507 -10.41 -4.06 27.24
C GLN A 507 -9.74 -4.99 26.22
N LEU A 508 -10.41 -5.29 25.11
CA LEU A 508 -9.86 -6.14 24.04
C LEU A 508 -8.60 -5.53 23.42
N GLU A 509 -8.59 -4.23 23.13
CA GLU A 509 -7.40 -3.52 22.61
C GLU A 509 -6.24 -3.57 23.61
N ARG A 510 -6.48 -3.31 24.91
CA ARG A 510 -5.40 -3.40 25.93
C ARG A 510 -4.84 -4.81 26.07
N ASN A 511 -5.70 -5.83 26.01
CA ASN A 511 -5.26 -7.22 26.07
C ASN A 511 -4.45 -7.58 24.81
N TYR A 512 -4.92 -7.18 23.63
CA TYR A 512 -4.21 -7.41 22.38
C TYR A 512 -2.86 -6.67 22.36
N ASP A 513 -2.81 -5.44 22.87
CA ASP A 513 -1.56 -4.70 23.03
C ASP A 513 -0.56 -5.42 23.93
N ALA A 514 -1.01 -5.87 25.11
CA ALA A 514 -0.15 -6.51 26.09
C ALA A 514 0.33 -7.91 25.67
N HIS A 515 -0.54 -8.71 25.04
CA HIS A 515 -0.25 -10.12 24.73
C HIS A 515 0.19 -10.37 23.29
N VAL A 516 -0.03 -9.42 22.38
CA VAL A 516 0.28 -9.59 20.96
C VAL A 516 1.17 -8.48 20.45
N ARG A 517 0.69 -7.23 20.45
CA ARG A 517 1.37 -6.11 19.76
C ARG A 517 2.72 -5.78 20.40
N ALA A 518 2.80 -5.71 21.74
CA ALA A 518 4.05 -5.41 22.43
C ALA A 518 5.09 -6.55 22.33
N PRO A 519 4.76 -7.83 22.64
CA PRO A 519 5.70 -8.94 22.48
C PRO A 519 6.21 -9.10 21.04
N LEU A 520 5.33 -8.99 20.03
CA LEU A 520 5.74 -9.10 18.63
C LEU A 520 6.64 -7.93 18.20
N ARG A 521 6.38 -6.69 18.65
CA ARG A 521 7.29 -5.56 18.39
C ARG A 521 8.66 -5.76 19.03
N GLN A 522 8.71 -6.26 20.27
CA GLN A 522 9.95 -6.55 20.96
C GLN A 522 10.75 -7.65 20.22
N ALA A 523 10.09 -8.76 19.89
CA ALA A 523 10.72 -9.86 19.16
C ALA A 523 11.21 -9.42 17.77
N ALA A 524 10.38 -8.67 17.02
CA ALA A 524 10.74 -8.12 15.73
C ALA A 524 11.99 -7.23 15.82
N SER A 525 12.08 -6.39 16.86
CA SER A 525 13.24 -5.53 17.08
C SER A 525 14.50 -6.31 17.41
N GLN A 526 14.42 -7.31 18.29
CA GLN A 526 15.55 -8.19 18.61
C GLN A 526 16.05 -8.95 17.37
N LEU A 527 15.13 -9.54 16.60
CA LEU A 527 15.46 -10.25 15.36
C LEU A 527 16.00 -9.32 14.28
N GLY A 528 15.46 -8.12 14.15
CA GLY A 528 15.94 -7.11 13.21
C GLY A 528 17.36 -6.65 13.51
N GLN A 529 17.63 -6.32 14.78
CA GLN A 529 18.98 -5.98 15.25
C GLN A 529 19.96 -7.14 15.07
N ALA A 530 19.54 -8.36 15.36
CA ALA A 530 20.36 -9.55 15.14
C ALA A 530 20.71 -9.74 13.66
N ARG A 531 19.71 -9.68 12.77
CA ARG A 531 19.92 -9.77 11.32
C ARG A 531 20.86 -8.68 10.82
N PHE A 532 20.65 -7.42 11.22
CA PHE A 532 21.51 -6.32 10.79
C PHE A 532 22.94 -6.47 11.32
N LYS A 533 23.13 -6.93 12.57
CA LYS A 533 24.46 -7.23 13.13
C LYS A 533 25.17 -8.36 12.38
N LEU A 534 24.43 -9.37 11.92
CA LEU A 534 24.99 -10.56 11.26
C LEU A 534 25.24 -10.34 9.76
N TYR A 535 24.36 -9.62 9.09
CA TYR A 535 24.32 -9.53 7.62
C TYR A 535 24.52 -8.09 7.09
N GLY A 536 24.39 -7.07 7.95
CA GLY A 536 24.51 -5.67 7.55
C GLY A 536 23.49 -5.27 6.50
N ASP A 537 23.94 -4.44 5.56
CA ASP A 537 23.22 -3.96 4.38
C ASP A 537 23.29 -4.93 3.18
N ALA A 538 23.81 -6.14 3.37
CA ALA A 538 23.82 -7.16 2.31
C ALA A 538 22.41 -7.70 1.99
N LEU A 539 21.43 -7.45 2.86
CA LEU A 539 20.02 -7.77 2.67
C LEU A 539 19.19 -6.47 2.71
N PRO A 540 18.18 -6.32 1.84
CA PRO A 540 17.30 -5.16 1.89
C PRO A 540 16.40 -5.22 3.14
N PRO A 541 16.01 -4.07 3.72
CA PRO A 541 15.02 -4.05 4.79
C PRO A 541 13.62 -4.32 4.22
N ASP A 542 12.70 -4.79 5.07
CA ASP A 542 11.28 -4.84 4.72
C ASP A 542 10.79 -3.47 4.21
N ALA A 543 9.87 -3.47 3.25
CA ALA A 543 9.25 -2.25 2.74
C ALA A 543 8.45 -1.53 3.83
N THR A 544 8.48 -0.20 3.82
CA THR A 544 7.91 0.66 4.86
C THR A 544 7.10 1.84 4.31
N GLY A 545 6.76 1.84 3.02
CA GLY A 545 6.14 2.96 2.32
C GLY A 545 7.14 4.04 1.91
N THR A 546 8.42 3.87 2.23
CA THR A 546 9.49 4.78 1.83
C THR A 546 10.03 4.43 0.44
N LEU A 547 10.75 5.36 -0.17
CA LEU A 547 11.33 5.17 -1.50
C LEU A 547 12.36 4.05 -1.51
N ARG A 548 12.17 3.07 -2.40
CA ARG A 548 13.07 1.94 -2.66
C ARG A 548 13.44 1.84 -4.13
N LEU A 549 14.55 1.15 -4.39
CA LEU A 549 15.03 0.75 -5.70
C LEU A 549 14.97 -0.77 -5.81
N SER A 550 14.33 -1.26 -6.86
CA SER A 550 14.40 -2.65 -7.31
C SER A 550 15.01 -2.73 -8.71
N TYR A 551 15.56 -3.89 -9.06
CA TYR A 551 16.17 -4.15 -10.36
C TYR A 551 15.80 -5.54 -10.85
N GLY A 552 15.91 -5.77 -12.15
CA GLY A 552 15.61 -7.05 -12.75
C GLY A 552 15.80 -6.98 -14.26
N LYS A 553 15.12 -7.87 -14.99
CA LYS A 553 15.11 -7.88 -16.45
C LYS A 553 13.72 -8.12 -17.00
N VAL A 554 13.47 -7.63 -18.21
CA VAL A 554 12.26 -7.97 -18.96
C VAL A 554 12.33 -9.43 -19.37
N ALA A 555 11.36 -10.24 -18.95
CA ALA A 555 11.36 -11.67 -19.24
C ALA A 555 9.96 -12.27 -19.16
N GLY A 556 9.60 -13.10 -20.13
CA GLY A 556 8.46 -13.99 -20.02
C GLY A 556 8.65 -15.04 -18.93
N TYR A 557 7.69 -15.94 -18.77
CA TYR A 557 7.76 -17.02 -17.79
C TYR A 557 7.03 -18.26 -18.30
N ARG A 558 7.16 -19.39 -17.60
CA ARG A 558 6.37 -20.60 -17.87
C ARG A 558 5.36 -20.80 -16.76
N ALA A 559 4.11 -21.05 -17.14
CA ALA A 559 3.03 -21.42 -16.23
C ALA A 559 2.32 -22.64 -16.82
N ASP A 560 2.20 -23.70 -16.01
CA ASP A 560 1.46 -24.92 -16.35
C ASP A 560 1.79 -25.49 -17.74
N GLY A 561 3.08 -25.52 -18.07
CA GLY A 561 3.59 -26.04 -19.35
C GLY A 561 3.51 -25.04 -20.51
N VAL A 562 2.84 -23.90 -20.35
CA VAL A 562 2.68 -22.85 -21.37
C VAL A 562 3.73 -21.75 -21.20
N ALA A 563 4.32 -21.30 -22.30
CA ALA A 563 5.22 -20.14 -22.32
C ALA A 563 4.39 -18.85 -22.41
N MET A 564 4.47 -18.02 -21.37
CA MET A 564 3.85 -16.71 -21.32
C MET A 564 4.80 -15.68 -21.95
N PRO A 565 4.33 -14.85 -22.90
CA PRO A 565 5.18 -13.91 -23.62
C PRO A 565 5.67 -12.80 -22.69
N TRP A 566 6.83 -12.20 -22.97
CA TRP A 566 7.32 -11.06 -22.18
C TRP A 566 6.52 -9.77 -22.39
N LYS A 567 5.75 -9.67 -23.49
CA LYS A 567 4.88 -8.53 -23.79
C LYS A 567 3.53 -8.94 -24.38
N THR A 568 2.57 -8.04 -24.24
CA THR A 568 1.35 -8.00 -25.04
C THR A 568 1.40 -6.84 -26.03
N VAL A 569 0.52 -6.86 -27.02
CA VAL A 569 0.39 -5.79 -28.04
C VAL A 569 -1.03 -5.26 -28.05
N ILE A 570 -1.22 -4.04 -28.52
CA ILE A 570 -2.54 -3.38 -28.59
C ILE A 570 -3.54 -4.22 -29.39
N GLY A 571 -3.11 -4.91 -30.44
CA GLY A 571 -3.93 -5.85 -31.22
C GLY A 571 -4.56 -6.95 -30.37
N GLY A 572 -3.86 -7.41 -29.33
CA GLY A 572 -4.36 -8.43 -28.42
C GLY A 572 -5.51 -7.96 -27.53
N LEU A 573 -5.59 -6.66 -27.24
CA LEU A 573 -6.73 -6.05 -26.55
C LEU A 573 -8.01 -6.20 -27.40
N TYR A 574 -7.92 -5.89 -28.70
CA TYR A 574 -9.04 -6.06 -29.63
C TYR A 574 -9.42 -7.53 -29.84
N ALA A 575 -8.41 -8.41 -29.96
CA ALA A 575 -8.65 -9.85 -30.11
C ALA A 575 -9.34 -10.43 -28.86
N ARG A 576 -8.93 -10.00 -27.66
CA ARG A 576 -9.56 -10.40 -26.40
C ARG A 576 -10.98 -9.88 -26.31
N ALA A 577 -11.24 -8.61 -26.64
CA ALA A 577 -12.60 -8.08 -26.67
C ALA A 577 -13.52 -8.89 -27.60
N ALA A 578 -13.05 -9.20 -28.82
CA ALA A 578 -13.80 -10.02 -29.77
C ALA A 578 -14.05 -11.44 -29.25
N ALA A 579 -13.06 -12.06 -28.60
CA ALA A 579 -13.19 -13.41 -28.03
C ALA A 579 -14.22 -13.51 -26.89
N PHE A 580 -14.59 -12.38 -26.28
CA PHE A 580 -15.62 -12.29 -25.24
C PHE A 580 -16.88 -11.55 -25.72
N ASP A 581 -17.09 -11.44 -27.03
CA ASP A 581 -18.23 -10.78 -27.67
C ASP A 581 -18.43 -9.32 -27.20
N HIS A 582 -17.36 -8.64 -26.83
CA HIS A 582 -17.37 -7.29 -26.26
C HIS A 582 -18.29 -7.15 -25.04
N ARG A 583 -18.56 -8.23 -24.31
CA ARG A 583 -19.36 -8.22 -23.09
C ARG A 583 -18.52 -7.81 -21.90
N SER A 584 -19.18 -7.22 -20.90
CA SER A 584 -18.54 -6.86 -19.63
C SER A 584 -17.82 -8.05 -18.99
N PRO A 585 -16.57 -7.90 -18.51
CA PRO A 585 -15.73 -6.68 -18.45
C PRO A 585 -14.75 -6.47 -19.64
N PHE A 586 -14.97 -7.13 -20.78
CA PHE A 586 -14.09 -7.13 -21.97
C PHE A 586 -14.61 -6.26 -23.13
N GLN A 587 -15.51 -5.32 -22.87
CA GLN A 587 -15.91 -4.28 -23.81
C GLN A 587 -14.77 -3.29 -24.06
N LEU A 588 -14.79 -2.59 -25.18
CA LEU A 588 -13.75 -1.61 -25.52
C LEU A 588 -14.12 -0.22 -25.01
N ALA A 589 -13.11 0.56 -24.63
CA ALA A 589 -13.31 1.99 -24.37
C ALA A 589 -13.74 2.70 -25.66
N THR A 590 -14.59 3.70 -25.53
CA THR A 590 -15.13 4.44 -26.68
C THR A 590 -14.03 5.08 -27.52
N ALA A 591 -13.00 5.66 -26.91
CA ALA A 591 -11.86 6.23 -27.63
C ALA A 591 -11.08 5.20 -28.46
N LEU A 592 -10.89 3.98 -27.94
CA LEU A 592 -10.18 2.90 -28.64
C LEU A 592 -11.01 2.37 -29.81
N GLU A 593 -12.31 2.19 -29.63
CA GLU A 593 -13.22 1.74 -30.68
C GLU A 593 -13.32 2.78 -31.81
N THR A 594 -13.57 4.05 -31.46
CA THR A 594 -13.77 5.14 -32.42
C THR A 594 -12.55 5.35 -33.32
N HIS A 595 -11.35 5.20 -32.76
CA HIS A 595 -10.09 5.50 -33.45
C HIS A 595 -9.31 4.25 -33.87
N ARG A 596 -9.94 3.07 -33.86
CA ARG A 596 -9.30 1.78 -34.16
C ARG A 596 -8.47 1.80 -35.45
N GLY A 597 -8.96 2.44 -36.51
CA GLY A 597 -8.27 2.52 -37.81
C GLY A 597 -6.97 3.33 -37.80
N ALA A 598 -6.75 4.20 -36.81
CA ALA A 598 -5.52 4.97 -36.66
C ALA A 598 -4.51 4.32 -35.69
N ILE A 599 -4.94 3.30 -34.95
CA ILE A 599 -4.15 2.66 -33.90
C ILE A 599 -3.36 1.49 -34.51
N ASN A 600 -2.03 1.60 -34.51
CA ASN A 600 -1.14 0.49 -34.84
C ASN A 600 -1.31 -0.66 -33.82
N PRO A 601 -1.81 -1.84 -34.24
CA PRO A 601 -2.04 -2.98 -33.35
C PRO A 601 -0.76 -3.70 -32.92
N ASP A 602 0.36 -3.52 -33.61
CA ASP A 602 1.60 -4.26 -33.35
C ASP A 602 2.46 -3.64 -32.25
N LEU A 603 2.10 -2.43 -31.79
CA LEU A 603 2.82 -1.77 -30.71
C LEU A 603 2.58 -2.49 -29.38
N PRO A 604 3.62 -2.64 -28.55
CA PRO A 604 3.48 -3.19 -27.21
C PRO A 604 2.51 -2.35 -26.36
N LEU A 605 1.66 -3.03 -25.62
CA LEU A 605 0.76 -2.40 -24.65
C LEU A 605 1.31 -2.61 -23.23
N ASP A 606 1.44 -3.87 -22.80
CA ASP A 606 2.00 -4.22 -21.50
C ASP A 606 3.20 -5.15 -21.65
N PHE A 607 4.06 -5.19 -20.64
CA PHE A 607 5.16 -6.14 -20.54
C PHE A 607 5.41 -6.62 -19.11
N VAL A 608 6.17 -7.70 -18.98
CA VAL A 608 6.53 -8.30 -17.70
C VAL A 608 8.03 -8.29 -17.45
N SER A 609 8.40 -8.16 -16.18
CA SER A 609 9.80 -8.21 -15.73
C SER A 609 9.96 -8.93 -14.40
N THR A 610 11.21 -9.26 -14.06
CA THR A 610 11.58 -9.90 -12.79
C THR A 610 11.77 -8.91 -11.64
N VAL A 611 11.48 -7.62 -11.82
CA VAL A 611 11.65 -6.64 -10.74
C VAL A 611 10.76 -6.99 -9.53
N ASP A 612 11.31 -6.78 -8.35
CA ASP A 612 10.67 -7.09 -7.08
C ASP A 612 9.79 -5.93 -6.62
N ILE A 613 8.48 -6.12 -6.67
CA ILE A 613 7.48 -5.13 -6.28
C ILE A 613 6.43 -5.76 -5.36
N VAL A 614 5.74 -4.90 -4.61
CA VAL A 614 4.52 -5.17 -3.85
C VAL A 614 3.58 -3.97 -3.95
N GLY A 615 2.37 -4.08 -3.39
CA GLY A 615 1.42 -2.96 -3.32
C GLY A 615 2.07 -1.67 -2.82
N GLY A 616 1.76 -0.54 -3.46
CA GLY A 616 2.45 0.75 -3.30
C GLY A 616 3.41 1.10 -4.45
N ASN A 617 3.92 0.10 -5.19
CA ASN A 617 4.67 0.33 -6.43
C ASN A 617 3.80 0.68 -7.65
N SER A 618 2.48 0.70 -7.49
CA SER A 618 1.61 1.22 -8.54
C SER A 618 2.04 2.64 -8.93
N GLY A 619 2.30 2.85 -10.22
CA GLY A 619 2.74 4.09 -10.83
C GLY A 619 4.25 4.30 -10.75
N SER A 620 5.02 3.30 -10.31
CA SER A 620 6.48 3.37 -10.30
C SER A 620 7.03 3.41 -11.72
N PRO A 621 7.96 4.34 -12.03
CA PRO A 621 8.65 4.33 -13.31
C PRO A 621 9.53 3.08 -13.44
N VAL A 622 9.38 2.39 -14.57
CA VAL A 622 10.36 1.40 -15.04
C VAL A 622 11.35 2.13 -15.94
N VAL A 623 12.63 2.12 -15.58
CA VAL A 623 13.69 2.77 -16.37
C VAL A 623 14.71 1.76 -16.90
N ASN A 624 15.25 2.03 -18.09
CA ASN A 624 16.39 1.28 -18.64
C ASN A 624 17.72 1.72 -18.00
N ALA A 625 18.83 1.10 -18.43
CA ALA A 625 20.17 1.43 -17.94
C ALA A 625 20.57 2.91 -18.19
N GLN A 626 19.98 3.58 -19.19
CA GLN A 626 20.20 4.99 -19.50
C GLN A 626 19.35 5.94 -18.62
N GLY A 627 18.43 5.40 -17.83
CA GLY A 627 17.50 6.18 -17.00
C GLY A 627 16.33 6.78 -17.80
N GLU A 628 16.02 6.23 -18.98
CA GLU A 628 14.82 6.57 -19.73
C GLU A 628 13.64 5.75 -19.23
N LEU A 629 12.46 6.37 -19.12
CA LEU A 629 11.23 5.70 -18.67
C LEU A 629 10.70 4.82 -19.81
N VAL A 630 10.85 3.51 -19.67
CA VAL A 630 10.42 2.51 -20.65
C VAL A 630 9.04 1.92 -20.34
N GLY A 631 8.58 2.03 -19.09
CA GLY A 631 7.25 1.62 -18.69
C GLY A 631 6.81 2.14 -17.33
N LEU A 632 5.61 1.74 -16.93
CA LEU A 632 4.95 2.16 -15.70
C LEU A 632 4.35 0.94 -15.00
N ILE A 633 4.85 0.60 -13.81
CA ILE A 633 4.33 -0.51 -13.01
C ILE A 633 2.86 -0.25 -12.68
N PHE A 634 2.00 -1.27 -12.82
CA PHE A 634 0.60 -1.18 -12.40
C PHE A 634 0.04 -2.43 -11.74
N ASP A 635 0.67 -3.59 -11.94
CA ASP A 635 0.17 -4.85 -11.41
C ASP A 635 1.32 -5.88 -11.28
N GLY A 636 1.02 -7.06 -10.77
CA GLY A 636 1.88 -8.24 -10.77
C GLY A 636 1.07 -9.47 -11.12
N ASN A 637 1.68 -10.54 -11.63
CA ASN A 637 0.93 -11.79 -11.79
C ASN A 637 0.64 -12.46 -10.43
N GLN A 638 -0.30 -13.40 -10.41
CA GLN A 638 -0.74 -14.07 -9.19
C GLN A 638 0.42 -14.65 -8.35
N GLN A 639 1.46 -15.19 -8.99
CA GLN A 639 2.62 -15.76 -8.30
C GLN A 639 3.45 -14.70 -7.56
N MET A 640 3.36 -13.43 -7.96
CA MET A 640 4.00 -12.31 -7.30
C MET A 640 3.38 -11.94 -5.96
N LEU A 641 2.15 -12.37 -5.69
CA LEU A 641 1.45 -12.09 -4.42
C LEU A 641 2.14 -12.73 -3.21
N ALA A 642 3.02 -13.72 -3.43
CA ALA A 642 3.92 -14.28 -2.43
C ALA A 642 5.06 -13.33 -2.02
N GLY A 643 5.41 -12.35 -2.87
CA GLY A 643 6.59 -11.50 -2.77
C GLY A 643 6.64 -10.63 -1.52
N GLY A 644 5.51 -10.43 -0.85
CA GLY A 644 5.45 -9.82 0.48
C GLY A 644 6.18 -10.62 1.56
N HIS A 645 6.38 -11.93 1.37
CA HIS A 645 6.96 -12.86 2.35
C HIS A 645 8.20 -13.57 1.83
N VAL A 646 8.15 -14.02 0.58
CA VAL A 646 9.25 -14.72 -0.10
C VAL A 646 9.27 -14.30 -1.55
N TYR A 647 10.43 -13.85 -2.02
CA TYR A 647 10.65 -13.55 -3.42
C TYR A 647 10.96 -14.81 -4.24
N SER A 648 10.49 -14.84 -5.49
CA SER A 648 10.88 -15.86 -6.48
C SER A 648 10.68 -15.35 -7.90
N ASP A 649 11.73 -15.36 -8.71
CA ASP A 649 11.66 -14.99 -10.14
C ASP A 649 11.35 -16.18 -11.08
N ALA A 650 11.06 -17.36 -10.55
CA ALA A 650 10.74 -18.54 -11.36
C ALA A 650 9.45 -18.34 -12.17
N ARG A 651 8.43 -17.74 -11.52
CA ARG A 651 7.12 -17.46 -12.13
C ARG A 651 6.59 -16.06 -11.83
N ALA A 652 6.98 -15.43 -10.72
CA ALA A 652 6.48 -14.11 -10.38
C ALA A 652 6.97 -13.07 -11.37
N ARG A 653 6.08 -12.16 -11.78
CA ARG A 653 6.40 -11.06 -12.68
C ARG A 653 5.68 -9.80 -12.24
N ALA A 654 6.40 -8.69 -12.27
CA ALA A 654 5.81 -7.36 -12.28
C ALA A 654 5.25 -7.07 -13.68
N ILE A 655 4.10 -6.41 -13.76
CA ILE A 655 3.43 -6.02 -14.99
C ILE A 655 3.47 -4.48 -15.11
N ALA A 656 3.89 -4.00 -16.29
CA ALA A 656 4.02 -2.59 -16.58
C ALA A 656 3.37 -2.23 -17.92
N VAL A 657 2.82 -1.02 -18.01
CA VAL A 657 2.40 -0.43 -19.29
C VAL A 657 3.64 0.03 -20.04
N ASP A 658 3.75 -0.32 -21.31
CA ASP A 658 4.86 0.04 -22.19
C ASP A 658 4.76 1.51 -22.65
N SER A 659 5.88 2.24 -22.57
CA SER A 659 5.99 3.63 -23.01
C SER A 659 5.55 3.87 -24.45
N ARG A 660 5.76 2.91 -25.36
CA ARG A 660 5.32 3.02 -26.76
C ARG A 660 3.80 3.00 -26.86
N GLY A 661 3.15 2.10 -26.13
CA GLY A 661 1.69 2.01 -26.05
C GLY A 661 1.09 3.29 -25.46
N MET A 662 1.67 3.80 -24.37
CA MET A 662 1.26 5.06 -23.75
C MET A 662 1.30 6.23 -24.73
N LEU A 663 2.45 6.48 -25.36
CA LEU A 663 2.64 7.59 -26.29
C LEU A 663 1.72 7.46 -27.52
N HIS A 664 1.59 6.25 -28.07
CA HIS A 664 0.79 6.01 -29.26
C HIS A 664 -0.71 6.17 -29.01
N LEU A 665 -1.23 5.67 -27.87
CA LEU A 665 -2.65 5.81 -27.55
C LEU A 665 -3.01 7.23 -27.13
N LEU A 666 -2.13 7.94 -26.42
CA LEU A 666 -2.28 9.39 -26.19
C LEU A 666 -2.44 10.17 -27.50
N ASP A 667 -1.69 9.81 -28.54
CA ASP A 667 -1.79 10.42 -29.86
C ASP A 667 -3.09 10.00 -30.56
N LYS A 668 -3.23 8.70 -30.84
CA LYS A 668 -4.23 8.20 -31.79
C LYS A 668 -5.62 8.03 -31.20
N ALA A 669 -5.74 7.67 -29.92
CA ALA A 669 -7.03 7.46 -29.29
C ALA A 669 -7.57 8.74 -28.61
N TYR A 670 -6.68 9.51 -27.98
CA TYR A 670 -7.07 10.66 -27.15
C TYR A 670 -6.74 12.04 -27.77
N HIS A 671 -5.99 12.09 -28.86
CA HIS A 671 -5.58 13.33 -29.54
C HIS A 671 -4.91 14.34 -28.59
N ALA A 672 -4.07 13.85 -27.69
CA ALA A 672 -3.41 14.61 -26.63
C ALA A 672 -2.09 15.28 -27.07
N GLY A 673 -2.07 15.91 -28.25
CA GLY A 673 -0.85 16.42 -28.90
C GLY A 673 -0.01 17.36 -28.05
N ALA A 674 -0.62 18.26 -27.27
CA ALA A 674 0.11 19.17 -26.38
C ALA A 674 0.85 18.43 -25.25
N LEU A 675 0.26 17.35 -24.71
CA LEU A 675 0.92 16.51 -23.70
C LEU A 675 2.07 15.72 -24.31
N LEU A 676 1.91 15.23 -25.54
CA LEU A 676 2.98 14.51 -26.24
C LEU A 676 4.20 15.39 -26.51
N GLN A 677 3.99 16.66 -26.88
CA GLN A 677 5.07 17.63 -27.03
C GLN A 677 5.81 17.83 -25.71
N GLU A 678 5.08 18.04 -24.62
CA GLU A 678 5.65 18.22 -23.29
C GLU A 678 6.42 16.98 -22.80
N LEU A 679 5.87 15.77 -23.00
CA LEU A 679 6.52 14.50 -22.64
C LEU A 679 7.78 14.19 -23.47
N SER A 680 7.92 14.81 -24.64
CA SER A 680 9.07 14.63 -25.53
C SER A 680 10.21 15.61 -25.27
N GLY A 681 10.11 16.45 -24.21
CA GLY A 681 11.11 17.47 -23.90
C GLY A 681 11.03 18.72 -24.79
N GLY A 682 9.85 18.98 -25.36
CA GLY A 682 9.58 20.17 -26.19
C GLY A 682 9.40 21.47 -25.42
#